data_AF-A0A1E1XF83-F1
#
_entry.id   AF-A0A1E1XF83-F1
#
_cell.length_a   1.000
_cell.length_b   1.000
_cell.length_c   1.000
_cell.angle_alpha   90.00
_cell.angle_beta   90.00
_cell.angle_gamma   90.00
#
_symmetry.space_group_name_H-M   'P 1'
#
loop_
_entity.id
_entity.type
_entity.pdbx_description
1 polymer ?
#
loop_
_entity_poly.entity_id
_entity_poly.type
_entity_poly.pdbx_seq_one_letter_code
_entity_poly.pdbx_strand_id
1 'polypeptide(L)'
;DEDFMKGIIQTYVGDVTRSSLPEYRGPPREELDAPITEAEVRAEIIKLKTKSAPGPDGITNKMLRNLDDESITAITNYIQQVWEKGQLRKQWKEASIILIPKPGKPPKLENLRPISLTSCVGKLMEHVIQTRMTRFMEENELWPNEMVGFRPSLSTQDVMLRLQHDIIDSRSRDAKVILGLDLKKAFDNVKHEAILAELQEIGVGGTTYNYIKDFLSDRTARIKYQDIESEEITLGSRGTPQGSVLSPLLFNLAMRGLPTRLKEIENLNFSMYADDINVWINHGCDADIESKLQEATNIVVDYAAARGLSCSPEKSELLVYNPKSLRLKQSNDFNITVEGKPVPKVDKIRILGLHIQSNGYNDDTIKKLEGYAAQVIGIFRRIALKGRGLKERSLIKLVQAYVISRLSYATPCLNIRASERDKLDSIIRRCYKRALGIPISTSTETLLGMGVHNTWREIAEAVKTAQLERLSQSTTGRAILNMVGLQIDRGMQKKQDIPSIIREQLRVNPLPRNMHPTFHKERREKRAEALVRRFSEANEKTVAYTDAASGKLGAAVASVVDGRGEAVSSATIRSRNPESAEEVAIALACVGTEAKFIVSDSKTAIYNYGRGRIAPEAVRILTGGKIDRKISLVWAPAHTSVPGNEAAHALARDLYFRARAEPPDCKELDERLQNYTEITENYRLERRLVPPPDRELGNKEATIWRRLQAGNYINPVWASHVLKDEDIDDKCKKCGERGTLDHVIWECVASPGANEGIDSREAWETLLRSTDPVKQKQAIHLAVEAAKSQQLFACL
;
A
#
# COMPACT_ATOMS: atom_id res chain seq x y z
N ASP A 1 34.58 21.92 11.81
CA ASP A 1 33.39 22.10 10.96
C ASP A 1 33.70 22.20 9.48
N GLU A 2 34.64 23.06 9.06
CA GLU A 2 35.04 23.15 7.64
C GLU A 2 35.61 21.84 7.05
N ASP A 3 36.48 21.13 7.78
CA ASP A 3 37.03 19.85 7.31
C ASP A 3 35.96 18.75 7.18
N PHE A 4 34.95 18.79 8.06
CA PHE A 4 33.81 17.88 7.97
C PHE A 4 32.95 18.19 6.73
N MET A 5 32.69 19.47 6.46
CA MET A 5 31.97 19.90 5.26
C MET A 5 32.74 19.58 3.98
N LYS A 6 34.05 19.80 3.94
CA LYS A 6 34.92 19.39 2.82
C LYS A 6 34.87 17.88 2.60
N GLY A 7 34.92 17.09 3.68
CA GLY A 7 34.77 15.63 3.61
C GLY A 7 33.42 15.19 3.05
N ILE A 8 32.32 15.86 3.41
CA ILE A 8 30.98 15.58 2.84
C ILE A 8 30.97 15.90 1.34
N ILE A 9 31.46 17.08 0.94
CA ILE A 9 31.47 17.52 -0.47
C ILE A 9 32.26 16.52 -1.32
N GLN A 10 33.46 16.14 -0.90
CA GLN A 10 34.28 15.17 -1.61
C GLN A 10 33.61 13.79 -1.70
N THR A 11 32.87 13.38 -0.65
CA THR A 11 32.22 12.06 -0.60
C THR A 11 30.96 11.95 -1.46
N TYR A 12 30.21 13.05 -1.62
CA TYR A 12 28.88 13.02 -2.23
C TYR A 12 28.74 13.81 -3.52
N VAL A 13 29.62 14.77 -3.79
CA VAL A 13 29.61 15.57 -5.02
C VAL A 13 30.67 15.07 -6.01
N GLY A 14 31.84 14.62 -5.52
CA GLY A 14 32.94 14.13 -6.36
C GLY A 14 33.56 15.22 -7.24
N ASP A 15 34.37 14.81 -8.22
CA ASP A 15 35.01 15.73 -9.18
C ASP A 15 34.00 16.27 -10.20
N VAL A 16 34.00 17.60 -10.39
CA VAL A 16 33.09 18.30 -11.31
C VAL A 16 33.60 18.19 -12.75
N THR A 17 33.32 17.06 -13.40
CA THR A 17 33.52 16.94 -14.85
C THR A 17 32.26 17.43 -15.58
N ARG A 18 32.41 18.43 -16.45
CA ARG A 18 31.35 18.84 -17.39
C ARG A 18 31.60 18.15 -18.73
N SER A 19 30.63 17.37 -19.21
CA SER A 19 30.63 16.83 -20.57
C SER A 19 29.52 17.48 -21.40
N SER A 20 29.77 17.63 -22.70
CA SER A 20 28.75 18.12 -23.63
C SER A 20 27.67 17.06 -23.80
N LEU A 21 26.44 17.36 -23.36
CA LEU A 21 25.33 16.45 -23.49
C LEU A 21 24.81 16.40 -24.95
N PRO A 22 24.48 15.20 -25.47
CA PRO A 22 24.05 15.02 -26.86
C PRO A 22 22.79 15.83 -27.22
N GLU A 23 22.59 16.06 -28.52
CA GLU A 23 21.35 16.62 -29.07
C GLU A 23 20.41 15.51 -29.51
N TYR A 24 19.10 15.77 -29.41
CA TYR A 24 18.08 14.81 -29.81
C TYR A 24 18.05 14.66 -31.33
N ARG A 25 18.14 13.40 -31.79
CA ARG A 25 18.03 13.04 -33.22
C ARG A 25 16.93 12.01 -33.50
N GLY A 26 16.11 11.70 -32.50
CA GLY A 26 15.02 10.73 -32.63
C GLY A 26 13.79 11.30 -33.33
N PRO A 27 12.78 10.47 -33.63
CA PRO A 27 11.52 10.92 -34.21
C PRO A 27 10.76 11.86 -33.26
N PRO A 28 9.91 12.77 -33.78
CA PRO A 28 8.99 13.52 -32.92
C PRO A 28 7.98 12.60 -32.25
N ARG A 29 7.50 12.99 -31.06
CA ARG A 29 6.49 12.22 -30.32
C ARG A 29 5.39 13.13 -29.80
N GLU A 30 4.34 13.30 -30.60
CA GLU A 30 3.23 14.22 -30.29
C GLU A 30 2.58 13.99 -28.92
N GLU A 31 2.41 12.73 -28.53
CA GLU A 31 1.80 12.37 -27.23
C GLU A 31 2.61 12.90 -26.02
N LEU A 32 3.94 12.78 -26.07
CA LEU A 32 4.81 13.20 -24.97
C LEU A 32 5.09 14.71 -25.03
N ASP A 33 5.29 15.24 -26.24
CA ASP A 33 5.62 16.65 -26.50
C ASP A 33 4.40 17.59 -26.48
N ALA A 34 3.18 17.05 -26.32
CA ALA A 34 1.95 17.83 -26.25
C ALA A 34 2.02 18.98 -25.22
N PRO A 35 1.25 20.07 -25.39
CA PRO A 35 1.12 21.10 -24.36
C PRO A 35 0.67 20.52 -23.01
N ILE A 36 1.21 21.05 -21.90
CA ILE A 36 0.79 20.77 -20.54
C ILE A 36 -0.59 21.39 -20.30
N THR A 37 -1.53 20.56 -19.83
CA THR A 37 -2.91 20.99 -19.61
C THR A 37 -3.21 21.25 -18.13
N GLU A 38 -4.18 22.13 -17.85
CA GLU A 38 -4.63 22.39 -16.48
C GLU A 38 -5.16 21.11 -15.81
N ALA A 39 -5.79 20.22 -16.58
CA ALA A 39 -6.32 18.97 -16.09
C ALA A 39 -5.22 17.99 -15.62
N GLU A 40 -4.04 18.01 -16.22
CA GLU A 40 -2.88 17.24 -15.75
C GLU A 40 -2.33 17.84 -14.46
N VAL A 41 -2.14 19.15 -14.42
CA VAL A 41 -1.65 19.87 -13.23
C VAL A 41 -2.57 19.64 -12.03
N ARG A 42 -3.89 19.75 -12.22
CA ARG A 42 -4.88 19.45 -11.17
C ARG A 42 -4.82 18.01 -10.68
N ALA A 43 -4.70 17.05 -11.61
CA ALA A 43 -4.60 15.64 -11.26
C ALA A 43 -3.39 15.36 -10.37
N GLU A 44 -2.25 16.02 -10.62
CA GLU A 44 -1.05 15.89 -9.80
C GLU A 44 -1.14 16.66 -8.48
N ILE A 45 -1.66 17.90 -8.48
CA ILE A 45 -1.89 18.67 -7.25
C ILE A 45 -2.69 17.85 -6.26
N ILE A 46 -3.73 17.12 -6.69
CA ILE A 46 -4.59 16.33 -5.80
C ILE A 46 -3.83 15.19 -5.09
N LYS A 47 -2.79 14.65 -5.71
CA LYS A 47 -1.99 13.54 -5.18
C LYS A 47 -0.90 13.99 -4.21
N LEU A 48 -0.54 15.27 -4.22
CA LEU A 48 0.57 15.80 -3.40
C LEU A 48 0.38 15.51 -1.91
N LYS A 49 1.46 15.05 -1.27
CA LYS A 49 1.51 14.84 0.19
C LYS A 49 1.72 16.17 0.89
N THR A 50 0.76 16.58 1.73
CA THR A 50 0.74 17.91 2.38
C THR A 50 1.73 18.09 3.53
N LYS A 51 2.42 17.03 3.97
CA LYS A 51 3.37 17.06 5.09
C LYS A 51 4.83 16.92 4.64
N SER A 52 5.11 17.09 3.35
CA SER A 52 6.48 17.09 2.83
C SER A 52 7.19 18.40 3.17
N ALA A 53 8.50 18.33 3.41
CA ALA A 53 9.34 19.52 3.58
C ALA A 53 9.48 20.29 2.25
N PRO A 54 9.52 21.64 2.27
CA PRO A 54 9.72 22.47 1.09
C PRO A 54 11.19 22.44 0.62
N GLY A 55 11.42 22.94 -0.59
CA GLY A 55 12.76 23.26 -1.08
C GLY A 55 13.25 24.64 -0.58
N PRO A 56 14.35 25.16 -1.15
CA PRO A 56 14.91 26.47 -0.80
C PRO A 56 13.94 27.65 -1.00
N ASP A 57 12.94 27.50 -1.88
CA ASP A 57 11.92 28.51 -2.17
C ASP A 57 10.84 28.65 -1.07
N GLY A 58 10.82 27.76 -0.08
CA GLY A 58 9.83 27.76 1.01
C GLY A 58 8.41 27.36 0.58
N ILE A 59 8.16 27.06 -0.70
CA ILE A 59 6.83 26.68 -1.18
C ILE A 59 6.54 25.25 -0.76
N THR A 60 5.39 25.06 -0.10
CA THR A 60 4.99 23.75 0.40
C THR A 60 3.94 23.08 -0.49
N ASN A 61 3.92 21.75 -0.53
CA ASN A 61 2.82 20.99 -1.14
C ASN A 61 1.44 21.34 -0.56
N LYS A 62 1.38 21.80 0.69
CA LYS A 62 0.13 22.26 1.32
C LYS A 62 -0.39 23.55 0.68
N MET A 63 0.50 24.49 0.34
CA MET A 63 0.15 25.70 -0.40
C MET A 63 -0.41 25.35 -1.78
N LEU A 64 0.29 24.49 -2.54
CA LEU A 64 -0.17 24.02 -3.86
C LEU A 64 -1.56 23.35 -3.81
N ARG A 65 -1.80 22.53 -2.79
CA ARG A 65 -3.10 21.86 -2.56
C ARG A 65 -4.26 22.80 -2.23
N ASN A 66 -3.96 24.04 -1.85
CA ASN A 66 -4.93 25.05 -1.41
C ASN A 66 -5.06 26.20 -2.40
N LEU A 67 -4.44 26.12 -3.58
CA LEU A 67 -4.61 27.13 -4.64
C LEU A 67 -6.07 27.15 -5.12
N ASP A 68 -6.56 28.35 -5.37
CA ASP A 68 -7.82 28.59 -6.06
C ASP A 68 -7.66 28.35 -7.57
N ASP A 69 -8.77 28.44 -8.30
CA ASP A 69 -8.79 28.09 -9.72
C ASP A 69 -7.95 29.04 -10.58
N GLU A 70 -7.98 30.35 -10.31
CA GLU A 70 -7.21 31.32 -11.08
C GLU A 70 -5.71 31.09 -10.87
N SER A 71 -5.30 30.82 -9.63
CA SER A 71 -3.93 30.44 -9.31
C SER A 71 -3.48 29.13 -9.97
N ILE A 72 -4.37 28.14 -10.10
CA ILE A 72 -4.07 26.88 -10.80
C ILE A 72 -3.91 27.13 -12.31
N THR A 73 -4.75 27.96 -12.91
CA THR A 73 -4.58 28.36 -14.31
C THR A 73 -3.27 29.12 -14.50
N ALA A 74 -2.94 30.05 -13.61
CA ALA A 74 -1.69 30.83 -13.67
C ALA A 74 -0.44 29.93 -13.57
N ILE A 75 -0.40 28.99 -12.61
CA ILE A 75 0.74 28.08 -12.47
C ILE A 75 0.85 27.10 -13.64
N THR A 76 -0.28 26.68 -14.22
CA THR A 76 -0.31 25.86 -15.43
C THR A 76 0.29 26.60 -16.61
N ASN A 77 -0.14 27.84 -16.86
CA ASN A 77 0.41 28.67 -17.93
C ASN A 77 1.91 28.90 -17.74
N TYR A 78 2.36 29.09 -16.50
CA TYR A 78 3.79 29.21 -16.19
C TYR A 78 4.58 27.93 -16.50
N ILE A 79 4.06 26.76 -16.10
CA ILE A 79 4.66 25.46 -16.41
C ILE A 79 4.70 25.23 -17.93
N GLN A 80 3.63 25.56 -18.65
CA GLN A 80 3.56 25.44 -20.10
C GLN A 80 4.60 26.32 -20.81
N GLN A 81 4.79 27.56 -20.37
CA GLN A 81 5.85 28.42 -20.91
C GLN A 81 7.25 27.85 -20.68
N VAL A 82 7.49 27.21 -19.52
CA VAL A 82 8.75 26.51 -19.24
C VAL A 82 8.91 25.29 -20.14
N TRP A 83 7.83 24.54 -20.37
CA TRP A 83 7.77 23.38 -21.25
C TRP A 83 8.12 23.75 -22.70
N GLU A 84 7.47 24.78 -23.26
CA GLU A 84 7.72 25.24 -24.63
C GLU A 84 9.16 25.73 -24.86
N LYS A 85 9.73 26.42 -23.86
CA LYS A 85 11.10 26.91 -23.94
C LYS A 85 12.15 25.81 -23.76
N GLY A 86 11.78 24.68 -23.14
CA GLY A 86 12.72 23.61 -22.80
C GLY A 86 13.79 24.03 -21.78
N GLN A 87 13.55 25.08 -21.00
CA GLN A 87 14.52 25.66 -20.05
C GLN A 87 13.90 25.80 -18.66
N LEU A 88 14.35 24.99 -17.71
CA LEU A 88 13.93 25.05 -16.32
C LEU A 88 14.49 26.29 -15.63
N ARG A 89 13.75 26.77 -14.64
CA ARG A 89 14.19 27.88 -13.78
C ARG A 89 15.34 27.44 -12.89
N LYS A 90 16.33 28.33 -12.68
CA LYS A 90 17.46 28.09 -11.77
C LYS A 90 17.00 27.60 -10.39
N GLN A 91 15.97 28.23 -9.82
CA GLN A 91 15.37 27.86 -8.53
C GLN A 91 14.84 26.42 -8.46
N TRP A 92 14.47 25.81 -9.59
CA TRP A 92 14.03 24.41 -9.64
C TRP A 92 15.20 23.42 -9.77
N LYS A 93 16.36 23.93 -10.20
CA LYS A 93 17.62 23.19 -10.33
C LYS A 93 18.47 23.25 -9.06
N GLU A 94 18.19 24.19 -8.16
CA GLU A 94 18.76 24.32 -6.82
C GLU A 94 18.21 23.26 -5.83
N ALA A 95 19.09 22.67 -5.02
CA ALA A 95 18.73 21.70 -3.98
C ALA A 95 19.33 22.04 -2.61
N SER A 96 18.55 21.83 -1.54
CA SER A 96 19.10 21.73 -0.18
C SER A 96 19.30 20.27 0.17
N ILE A 97 20.55 19.83 0.33
CA ILE A 97 20.92 18.45 0.65
C ILE A 97 20.92 18.27 2.17
N ILE A 98 20.04 17.41 2.67
CA ILE A 98 19.95 17.02 4.08
C ILE A 98 20.46 15.59 4.25
N LEU A 99 21.35 15.38 5.21
CA LEU A 99 21.91 14.06 5.51
C LEU A 99 21.03 13.29 6.50
N ILE A 100 20.51 12.13 6.07
CA ILE A 100 19.72 11.23 6.94
C ILE A 100 20.52 9.97 7.26
N PRO A 101 20.70 9.60 8.54
CA PRO A 101 21.37 8.36 8.91
C PRO A 101 20.67 7.11 8.38
N LYS A 102 21.45 6.15 7.88
CA LYS A 102 20.96 4.81 7.57
C LYS A 102 20.45 4.15 8.86
N PRO A 103 19.25 3.55 8.88
CA PRO A 103 18.70 2.90 10.06
C PRO A 103 19.64 1.85 10.65
N GLY A 104 19.81 1.86 11.97
CA GLY A 104 20.59 0.85 12.70
C GLY A 104 22.11 0.89 12.50
N LYS A 105 22.64 1.92 11.80
CA LYS A 105 24.09 2.13 11.64
C LYS A 105 24.56 3.36 12.42
N PRO A 106 25.81 3.37 12.91
CA PRO A 106 26.36 4.58 13.52
C PRO A 106 26.41 5.70 12.47
N PRO A 107 26.20 6.97 12.87
CA PRO A 107 26.16 8.13 11.97
C PRO A 107 27.57 8.53 11.47
N LYS A 108 28.28 7.58 10.85
CA LYS A 108 29.49 7.83 10.08
C LYS A 108 29.13 8.40 8.71
N LEU A 109 30.04 9.15 8.10
CA LEU A 109 29.86 9.79 6.79
C LEU A 109 29.29 8.82 5.73
N GLU A 110 29.93 7.67 5.55
CA GLU A 110 29.50 6.57 4.65
C GLU A 110 28.08 6.01 4.90
N ASN A 111 27.55 6.25 6.10
CA ASN A 111 26.25 5.77 6.56
C ASN A 111 25.16 6.83 6.50
N LEU A 112 25.42 8.00 5.92
CA LEU A 112 24.42 9.03 5.68
C LEU A 112 23.85 8.89 4.25
N ARG A 113 22.57 9.27 4.07
CA ARG A 113 21.92 9.40 2.77
C ARG A 113 21.69 10.89 2.46
N PRO A 114 22.18 11.42 1.34
CA PRO A 114 21.94 12.79 0.94
C PRO A 114 20.53 12.91 0.32
N ILE A 115 19.60 13.58 1.00
CA ILE A 115 18.26 13.85 0.47
C ILE A 115 18.22 15.27 -0.08
N SER A 116 17.95 15.38 -1.38
CA SER A 116 17.80 16.64 -2.10
C SER A 116 16.37 17.19 -1.96
N LEU A 117 16.23 18.30 -1.26
CA LEU A 117 15.01 19.10 -1.23
C LEU A 117 15.06 20.14 -2.36
N THR A 118 14.21 19.96 -3.37
CA THR A 118 14.03 20.88 -4.51
C THR A 118 12.64 21.53 -4.46
N SER A 119 12.43 22.58 -5.26
CA SER A 119 11.15 23.32 -5.35
C SER A 119 9.94 22.41 -5.48
N CYS A 120 8.92 22.64 -4.67
CA CYS A 120 7.63 21.93 -4.78
C CYS A 120 6.91 22.22 -6.11
N VAL A 121 7.11 23.41 -6.69
CA VAL A 121 6.55 23.76 -8.01
C VAL A 121 7.29 23.00 -9.11
N GLY A 122 8.62 22.94 -9.04
CA GLY A 122 9.42 22.11 -9.95
C GLY A 122 8.98 20.64 -9.90
N LYS A 123 8.81 20.09 -8.68
CA LYS A 123 8.30 18.71 -8.49
C LYS A 123 6.89 18.49 -9.04
N LEU A 124 6.04 19.51 -9.04
CA LEU A 124 4.72 19.42 -9.66
C LEU A 124 4.84 19.21 -11.18
N MET A 125 5.72 19.96 -11.85
CA MET A 125 6.02 19.73 -13.26
C MET A 125 6.65 18.34 -13.47
N GLU A 126 7.62 17.94 -12.64
CA GLU A 126 8.21 16.60 -12.70
C GLU A 126 7.15 15.47 -12.59
N HIS A 127 6.13 15.63 -11.73
CA HIS A 127 5.03 14.66 -11.61
C HIS A 127 4.19 14.54 -12.89
N VAL A 128 3.94 15.66 -13.58
CA VAL A 128 3.22 15.66 -14.85
C VAL A 128 4.05 14.90 -15.90
N ILE A 129 5.32 15.24 -16.05
CA ILE A 129 6.22 14.58 -17.02
C ILE A 129 6.41 13.09 -16.69
N GLN A 130 6.58 12.75 -15.41
CA GLN A 130 6.67 11.36 -14.97
C GLN A 130 5.40 10.57 -15.35
N THR A 131 4.23 11.17 -15.16
CA THR A 131 2.96 10.52 -15.49
C THR A 131 2.84 10.23 -16.98
N ARG A 132 3.22 11.18 -17.85
CA ARG A 132 3.28 10.97 -19.31
C ARG A 132 4.26 9.87 -19.69
N MET A 133 5.50 9.97 -19.21
CA MET A 133 6.57 9.01 -19.50
C MET A 133 6.22 7.61 -19.01
N THR A 134 5.75 7.46 -17.76
CA THR A 134 5.36 6.14 -17.23
C THR A 134 4.22 5.55 -18.03
N ARG A 135 3.21 6.34 -18.41
CA ARG A 135 2.12 5.85 -19.27
C ARG A 135 2.66 5.31 -20.58
N PHE A 136 3.41 6.15 -21.28
CA PHE A 136 3.99 5.82 -22.58
C PHE A 136 4.80 4.52 -22.54
N MET A 137 5.67 4.39 -21.53
CA MET A 137 6.54 3.22 -21.38
C MET A 137 5.77 1.93 -21.07
N GLU A 138 4.72 2.00 -20.23
CA GLU A 138 3.92 0.83 -19.86
C GLU A 138 2.98 0.38 -21.00
N GLU A 139 2.39 1.33 -21.74
CA GLU A 139 1.45 1.02 -22.83
C GLU A 139 2.10 0.47 -24.08
N ASN A 140 3.31 0.95 -24.38
CA ASN A 140 4.11 0.44 -25.48
C ASN A 140 4.98 -0.77 -25.05
N GLU A 141 4.78 -1.29 -23.83
CA GLU A 141 5.47 -2.46 -23.27
C GLU A 141 7.01 -2.35 -23.36
N LEU A 142 7.54 -1.13 -23.20
CA LEU A 142 8.97 -0.81 -23.36
C LEU A 142 9.83 -1.22 -22.16
N TRP A 143 9.19 -1.51 -21.03
CA TRP A 143 9.88 -2.00 -19.84
C TRP A 143 10.01 -3.53 -19.85
N PRO A 144 11.21 -4.07 -19.63
CA PRO A 144 11.38 -5.49 -19.38
C PRO A 144 10.58 -5.97 -18.16
N ASN A 145 10.00 -7.17 -18.25
CA ASN A 145 9.15 -7.73 -17.20
C ASN A 145 9.90 -8.04 -15.89
N GLU A 146 11.22 -8.19 -15.96
CA GLU A 146 12.11 -8.48 -14.83
C GLU A 146 12.46 -7.23 -14.02
N MET A 147 12.19 -6.03 -14.57
CA MET A 147 12.31 -4.77 -13.85
C MET A 147 11.02 -4.48 -13.09
N VAL A 148 11.09 -4.53 -11.76
CA VAL A 148 9.93 -4.38 -10.86
C VAL A 148 10.00 -3.06 -10.08
N GLY A 149 11.21 -2.54 -9.83
CA GLY A 149 11.43 -1.33 -9.05
C GLY A 149 10.76 -0.09 -9.63
N PHE A 150 10.10 0.70 -8.79
CA PHE A 150 9.48 2.00 -9.13
C PHE A 150 8.44 1.98 -10.26
N ARG A 151 7.89 0.82 -10.61
CA ARG A 151 6.86 0.70 -11.64
C ARG A 151 5.46 0.63 -11.03
N PRO A 152 4.44 1.19 -11.70
CA PRO A 152 3.06 1.14 -11.23
C PRO A 152 2.56 -0.29 -11.16
N SER A 153 1.64 -0.56 -10.24
CA SER A 153 1.00 -1.87 -10.06
C SER A 153 1.94 -3.04 -9.74
N LEU A 154 3.22 -2.78 -9.46
CA LEU A 154 4.23 -3.75 -9.06
C LEU A 154 4.79 -3.42 -7.66
N SER A 155 5.34 -4.43 -6.98
CA SER A 155 5.84 -4.34 -5.61
C SER A 155 7.00 -5.29 -5.37
N THR A 156 7.75 -5.09 -4.29
CA THR A 156 8.83 -6.01 -3.87
C THR A 156 8.33 -7.44 -3.65
N GLN A 157 7.07 -7.63 -3.26
CA GLN A 157 6.47 -8.96 -3.08
C GLN A 157 6.36 -9.74 -4.38
N ASP A 158 6.40 -9.09 -5.54
CA ASP A 158 6.30 -9.76 -6.84
C ASP A 158 7.63 -10.45 -7.20
N VAL A 159 8.75 -9.85 -6.80
CA VAL A 159 10.06 -10.53 -6.81
C VAL A 159 10.08 -11.68 -5.81
N MET A 160 9.52 -11.50 -4.62
CA MET A 160 9.43 -12.56 -3.61
C MET A 160 8.59 -13.75 -4.09
N LEU A 161 7.51 -13.50 -4.84
CA LEU A 161 6.68 -14.55 -5.44
C LEU A 161 7.50 -15.42 -6.41
N ARG A 162 8.35 -14.81 -7.23
CA ARG A 162 9.26 -15.55 -8.13
C ARG A 162 10.28 -16.37 -7.36
N LEU A 163 10.96 -15.78 -6.38
CA LEU A 163 11.90 -16.51 -5.52
C LEU A 163 11.24 -17.63 -4.73
N GLN A 164 10.00 -17.40 -4.25
CA GLN A 164 9.20 -18.43 -3.60
C GLN A 164 9.00 -19.61 -4.54
N HIS A 165 8.50 -19.37 -5.75
CA HIS A 165 8.25 -20.41 -6.75
C HIS A 165 9.54 -21.14 -7.14
N ASP A 166 10.57 -20.40 -7.54
CA ASP A 166 11.76 -20.95 -8.18
C ASP A 166 12.73 -21.59 -7.19
N ILE A 167 12.80 -21.08 -5.96
CA ILE A 167 13.79 -21.51 -4.95
C ILE A 167 13.13 -22.26 -3.82
N ILE A 168 12.17 -21.64 -3.13
CA ILE A 168 11.63 -22.15 -1.86
C ILE A 168 10.71 -23.36 -2.09
N ASP A 169 9.78 -23.25 -3.04
CA ASP A 169 8.76 -24.25 -3.34
C ASP A 169 9.21 -25.25 -4.42
N SER A 170 10.28 -24.92 -5.14
CA SER A 170 10.84 -25.80 -6.18
C SER A 170 11.19 -27.18 -5.63
N ARG A 171 10.78 -28.22 -6.35
CA ARG A 171 11.03 -29.64 -6.02
C ARG A 171 12.28 -30.21 -6.68
N SER A 172 13.06 -29.35 -7.36
CA SER A 172 14.32 -29.77 -7.97
C SER A 172 15.24 -30.42 -6.93
N ARG A 173 15.95 -31.47 -7.37
CA ARG A 173 16.97 -32.15 -6.56
C ARG A 173 18.35 -31.51 -6.70
N ASP A 174 18.49 -30.57 -7.62
CA ASP A 174 19.74 -29.88 -7.91
C ASP A 174 19.98 -28.74 -6.90
N ALA A 175 21.21 -28.22 -6.88
CA ALA A 175 21.52 -27.01 -6.14
C ALA A 175 20.76 -25.82 -6.74
N LYS A 176 20.31 -24.93 -5.87
CA LYS A 176 19.68 -23.67 -6.27
C LYS A 176 20.56 -22.55 -5.75
N VAL A 177 21.02 -21.66 -6.62
CA VAL A 177 22.01 -20.66 -6.26
C VAL A 177 21.44 -19.29 -6.54
N ILE A 178 21.52 -18.40 -5.54
CA ILE A 178 21.08 -17.01 -5.65
C ILE A 178 22.29 -16.11 -5.46
N LEU A 179 22.47 -15.16 -6.38
CA LEU A 179 23.47 -14.12 -6.35
C LEU A 179 22.78 -12.75 -6.27
N GLY A 180 23.00 -12.04 -5.16
CA GLY A 180 22.61 -10.65 -5.01
C GLY A 180 23.79 -9.74 -5.32
N LEU A 181 23.64 -8.85 -6.32
CA LEU A 181 24.65 -7.87 -6.71
C LEU A 181 24.25 -6.47 -6.21
N ASP A 182 25.18 -5.80 -5.53
CA ASP A 182 24.99 -4.44 -4.99
C ASP A 182 25.78 -3.42 -5.83
N LEU A 183 25.12 -2.35 -6.26
CA LEU A 183 25.74 -1.25 -7.00
C LEU A 183 26.19 -0.12 -6.05
N LYS A 184 27.44 0.34 -6.20
CA LYS A 184 28.00 1.41 -5.36
C LYS A 184 27.37 2.77 -5.68
N LYS A 185 26.56 3.29 -4.74
CA LYS A 185 25.96 4.65 -4.81
C LYS A 185 25.31 4.90 -6.19
N ALA A 186 24.46 3.97 -6.63
CA ALA A 186 24.03 3.90 -8.02
C ALA A 186 23.38 5.20 -8.53
N PHE A 187 22.48 5.78 -7.72
CA PHE A 187 21.81 7.05 -8.03
C PHE A 187 22.76 8.24 -8.15
N ASP A 188 23.88 8.24 -7.43
CA ASP A 188 24.84 9.35 -7.40
C ASP A 188 25.83 9.25 -8.58
N ASN A 189 26.00 8.07 -9.17
CA ASN A 189 27.09 7.79 -10.12
C ASN A 189 26.67 7.59 -11.59
N VAL A 190 25.38 7.34 -11.84
CA VAL A 190 24.87 7.10 -13.21
C VAL A 190 25.18 8.27 -14.14
N LYS A 191 25.75 8.00 -15.32
CA LYS A 191 26.08 9.05 -16.30
C LYS A 191 24.81 9.66 -16.91
N HIS A 192 24.76 10.98 -17.04
CA HIS A 192 23.65 11.65 -17.75
C HIS A 192 23.56 11.21 -19.21
N GLU A 193 24.69 11.03 -19.88
CA GLU A 193 24.76 10.53 -21.26
C GLU A 193 24.07 9.18 -21.44
N ALA A 194 24.18 8.26 -20.48
CA ALA A 194 23.52 6.97 -20.55
C ALA A 194 21.99 7.11 -20.51
N ILE A 195 21.47 8.02 -19.68
CA ILE A 195 20.03 8.31 -19.59
C ILE A 195 19.54 8.91 -20.91
N LEU A 196 20.27 9.91 -21.43
CA LEU A 196 19.91 10.59 -22.67
C LEU A 196 19.99 9.67 -23.89
N ALA A 197 20.95 8.75 -23.93
CA ALA A 197 21.06 7.75 -24.99
C ALA A 197 19.81 6.85 -25.05
N GLU A 198 19.33 6.37 -23.90
CA GLU A 198 18.12 5.53 -23.82
C GLU A 198 16.87 6.32 -24.23
N LEU A 199 16.75 7.60 -23.84
CA LEU A 199 15.65 8.47 -24.29
C LEU A 199 15.64 8.68 -25.80
N GLN A 200 16.83 8.79 -26.40
CA GLN A 200 16.97 8.90 -27.85
C GLN A 200 16.59 7.61 -28.57
N GLU A 201 17.02 6.45 -28.05
CA GLU A 201 16.67 5.14 -28.60
C GLU A 201 15.16 4.88 -28.54
N ILE A 202 14.51 5.26 -27.44
CA ILE A 202 13.07 5.14 -27.26
C ILE A 202 12.29 6.09 -28.18
N GLY A 203 12.88 7.22 -28.56
CA GLY A 203 12.24 8.23 -29.39
C GLY A 203 11.16 9.02 -28.64
N VAL A 204 11.54 9.65 -27.52
CA VAL A 204 10.61 10.35 -26.61
C VAL A 204 10.10 11.70 -27.12
N GLY A 205 10.60 12.20 -28.25
CA GLY A 205 10.30 13.54 -28.74
C GLY A 205 11.29 14.60 -28.26
N GLY A 206 11.35 15.71 -29.00
CA GLY A 206 12.37 16.74 -28.80
C GLY A 206 12.13 17.56 -27.53
N THR A 207 10.88 17.92 -27.24
CA THR A 207 10.53 18.75 -26.08
C THR A 207 10.80 17.99 -24.79
N THR A 208 10.33 16.74 -24.71
CA THR A 208 10.55 15.85 -23.57
C THR A 208 12.02 15.58 -23.32
N TYR A 209 12.78 15.30 -24.38
CA TYR A 209 14.23 15.13 -24.29
C TYR A 209 14.92 16.37 -23.74
N ASN A 210 14.62 17.55 -24.31
CA ASN A 210 15.24 18.81 -23.92
C ASN A 210 14.92 19.19 -22.46
N TYR A 211 13.68 18.94 -22.02
CA TYR A 211 13.31 19.11 -20.63
C TYR A 211 14.14 18.21 -19.70
N ILE A 212 14.31 16.92 -20.02
CA ILE A 212 15.11 16.01 -19.19
C ILE A 212 16.59 16.38 -19.22
N LYS A 213 17.10 16.79 -20.39
CA LYS A 213 18.48 17.29 -20.55
C LYS A 213 18.73 18.52 -19.67
N ASP A 214 17.84 19.51 -19.69
CA ASP A 214 17.97 20.69 -18.83
C ASP A 214 17.73 20.37 -17.34
N PHE A 215 16.87 19.41 -17.04
CA PHE A 215 16.66 18.92 -15.67
C PHE A 215 17.92 18.32 -15.04
N LEU A 216 18.74 17.62 -15.85
CA LEU A 216 19.98 16.99 -15.41
C LEU A 216 21.18 17.95 -15.34
N SER A 217 21.18 19.01 -16.16
CA SER A 217 22.31 19.94 -16.31
C SER A 217 22.23 21.17 -15.41
N ASP A 218 23.38 21.81 -15.19
CA ASP A 218 23.54 23.07 -14.45
C ASP A 218 22.82 23.11 -13.10
N ARG A 219 22.84 21.96 -12.39
CA ARG A 219 22.26 21.86 -11.06
C ARG A 219 23.22 22.38 -10.01
N THR A 220 22.66 23.03 -8.99
CA THR A 220 23.41 23.50 -7.83
C THR A 220 22.82 22.94 -6.55
N ALA A 221 23.63 22.80 -5.52
CA ALA A 221 23.20 22.33 -4.23
C ALA A 221 23.90 23.04 -3.07
N ARG A 222 23.22 23.11 -1.93
CA ARG A 222 23.79 23.49 -0.63
C ARG A 222 23.56 22.35 0.33
N ILE A 223 24.62 21.90 0.99
CA ILE A 223 24.54 20.87 2.03
C ILE A 223 24.21 21.57 3.35
N LYS A 224 23.16 21.07 4.02
CA LYS A 224 22.73 21.52 5.34
C LYS A 224 22.89 20.42 6.38
N TYR A 225 23.59 20.72 7.46
CA TYR A 225 23.74 19.85 8.61
C TYR A 225 23.50 20.64 9.90
N GLN A 226 22.39 20.34 10.59
CA GLN A 226 21.92 21.12 11.74
C GLN A 226 21.81 22.62 11.38
N ASP A 227 22.54 23.48 12.09
CA ASP A 227 22.55 24.93 11.91
C ASP A 227 23.64 25.43 10.93
N ILE A 228 24.40 24.50 10.33
CA ILE A 228 25.49 24.81 9.39
C ILE A 228 25.03 24.57 7.96
N GLU A 229 25.37 25.51 7.07
CA GLU A 229 25.11 25.44 5.63
C GLU A 229 26.42 25.69 4.86
N SER A 230 26.61 24.97 3.76
CA SER A 230 27.74 25.19 2.85
C SER A 230 27.47 26.30 1.85
N GLU A 231 28.55 26.75 1.19
CA GLU A 231 28.45 27.52 -0.04
C GLU A 231 27.71 26.75 -1.15
N GLU A 232 27.29 27.48 -2.19
CA GLU A 232 26.64 26.90 -3.36
C GLU A 232 27.63 26.05 -4.16
N ILE A 233 27.29 24.77 -4.34
CA ILE A 233 28.12 23.80 -5.05
C ILE A 233 27.47 23.50 -6.40
N THR A 234 28.23 23.57 -7.48
CA THR A 234 27.77 23.09 -8.79
C THR A 234 27.93 21.59 -8.89
N LEU A 235 26.87 20.88 -9.26
CA LEU A 235 26.86 19.43 -9.43
C LEU A 235 27.41 19.05 -10.83
N GLY A 236 28.07 17.89 -10.91
CA GLY A 236 28.67 17.38 -12.15
C GLY A 236 27.68 16.72 -13.11
N SER A 237 28.19 16.14 -14.21
CA SER A 237 27.39 15.45 -15.25
C SER A 237 27.01 14.00 -14.91
N ARG A 238 26.95 13.67 -13.62
CA ARG A 238 26.64 12.32 -13.11
C ARG A 238 25.65 12.41 -11.96
N GLY A 239 24.95 11.31 -11.78
CA GLY A 239 23.95 11.13 -10.76
C GLY A 239 22.61 11.76 -11.09
N THR A 240 21.59 11.37 -10.34
CA THR A 240 20.27 11.97 -10.38
C THR A 240 19.89 12.43 -8.97
N PRO A 241 19.21 13.57 -8.79
CA PRO A 241 18.96 14.12 -7.45
C PRO A 241 18.14 13.17 -6.56
N GLN A 242 18.74 12.63 -5.51
CA GLN A 242 18.02 11.72 -4.60
C GLN A 242 16.90 12.47 -3.86
N GLY A 243 15.64 12.22 -4.23
CA GLY A 243 14.47 12.94 -3.71
C GLY A 243 13.71 13.77 -4.76
N SER A 244 14.22 13.85 -5.99
CA SER A 244 13.42 14.25 -7.16
C SER A 244 12.42 13.16 -7.54
N VAL A 245 11.34 13.60 -8.18
CA VAL A 245 10.24 12.75 -8.65
C VAL A 245 10.68 11.91 -9.84
N LEU A 246 11.48 12.46 -10.76
CA LEU A 246 11.90 11.79 -12.00
C LEU A 246 13.07 10.82 -11.82
N SER A 247 13.93 11.03 -10.82
CA SER A 247 15.16 10.25 -10.63
C SER A 247 14.97 8.72 -10.67
N PRO A 248 13.95 8.12 -10.02
CA PRO A 248 13.73 6.69 -10.11
C PRO A 248 13.44 6.19 -11.54
N LEU A 249 12.67 6.96 -12.32
CA LEU A 249 12.36 6.63 -13.71
C LEU A 249 13.62 6.74 -14.59
N LEU A 250 14.40 7.80 -14.41
CA LEU A 250 15.65 8.02 -15.16
C LEU A 250 16.70 6.93 -14.86
N PHE A 251 16.80 6.50 -13.60
CA PHE A 251 17.67 5.38 -13.24
C PHE A 251 17.23 4.07 -13.90
N ASN A 252 15.92 3.77 -13.86
CA ASN A 252 15.39 2.60 -14.57
C ASN A 252 15.64 2.67 -16.08
N LEU A 253 15.52 3.85 -16.71
CA LEU A 253 15.84 4.02 -18.13
C LEU A 253 17.30 3.66 -18.41
N ALA A 254 18.23 4.17 -17.62
CA ALA A 254 19.64 3.83 -17.76
C ALA A 254 19.89 2.32 -17.63
N MET A 255 19.10 1.59 -16.83
CA MET A 255 19.26 0.15 -16.62
C MET A 255 18.41 -0.73 -17.55
N ARG A 256 17.60 -0.13 -18.43
CA ARG A 256 16.56 -0.82 -19.23
C ARG A 256 17.10 -1.90 -20.17
N GLY A 257 18.28 -1.70 -20.74
CA GLY A 257 18.89 -2.63 -21.68
C GLY A 257 19.57 -3.86 -21.03
N LEU A 258 19.79 -3.87 -19.71
CA LEU A 258 20.47 -4.98 -19.04
C LEU A 258 19.66 -6.29 -19.08
N PRO A 259 18.34 -6.30 -18.78
CA PRO A 259 17.50 -7.49 -18.90
C PRO A 259 17.58 -8.20 -20.25
N THR A 260 17.69 -7.44 -21.35
CA THR A 260 17.77 -8.03 -22.69
C THR A 260 19.00 -8.91 -22.84
N ARG A 261 20.15 -8.47 -22.34
CA ARG A 261 21.41 -9.24 -22.38
C ARG A 261 21.36 -10.44 -21.44
N LEU A 262 20.80 -10.28 -20.24
CA LEU A 262 20.70 -11.38 -19.28
C LEU A 262 19.76 -12.50 -19.76
N LYS A 263 18.76 -12.19 -20.60
CA LYS A 263 17.87 -13.18 -21.21
C LYS A 263 18.54 -14.10 -22.24
N GLU A 264 19.71 -13.71 -22.75
CA GLU A 264 20.47 -14.54 -23.69
C GLU A 264 21.06 -15.77 -22.99
N ILE A 265 21.23 -15.72 -21.66
CA ILE A 265 21.72 -16.83 -20.86
C ILE A 265 20.57 -17.79 -20.54
N GLU A 266 20.66 -19.01 -21.05
CA GLU A 266 19.65 -20.05 -20.84
C GLU A 266 19.55 -20.47 -19.35
N ASN A 267 18.32 -20.71 -18.88
CA ASN A 267 17.99 -21.12 -17.50
C ASN A 267 18.37 -20.09 -16.42
N LEU A 268 18.76 -18.87 -16.81
CA LEU A 268 19.00 -17.77 -15.89
C LEU A 268 17.69 -17.09 -15.51
N ASN A 269 17.40 -17.01 -14.23
CA ASN A 269 16.34 -16.18 -13.71
C ASN A 269 16.94 -14.95 -13.06
N PHE A 270 16.31 -13.80 -13.24
CA PHE A 270 16.77 -12.57 -12.59
C PHE A 270 15.62 -11.60 -12.35
N SER A 271 15.85 -10.67 -11.42
CA SER A 271 14.95 -9.57 -11.12
C SER A 271 15.75 -8.33 -10.75
N MET A 272 15.23 -7.18 -11.12
CA MET A 272 15.83 -5.89 -10.84
C MET A 272 14.84 -5.01 -10.09
N TYR A 273 15.27 -4.52 -8.93
CA TYR A 273 14.52 -3.54 -8.17
C TYR A 273 15.44 -2.35 -7.91
N ALA A 274 15.38 -1.36 -8.81
CA ALA A 274 16.32 -0.26 -8.80
C ALA A 274 17.77 -0.78 -8.92
N ASP A 275 18.62 -0.44 -7.96
CA ASP A 275 20.01 -0.83 -7.84
C ASP A 275 20.23 -2.26 -7.31
N ASP A 276 19.20 -2.89 -6.73
CA ASP A 276 19.26 -4.29 -6.29
C ASP A 276 19.06 -5.22 -7.51
N ILE A 277 20.13 -5.90 -7.93
CA ILE A 277 20.11 -6.88 -9.02
C ILE A 277 20.24 -8.28 -8.41
N ASN A 278 19.24 -9.13 -8.62
CA ASN A 278 19.23 -10.50 -8.10
C ASN A 278 19.16 -11.48 -9.26
N VAL A 279 20.07 -12.44 -9.28
CA VAL A 279 20.20 -13.46 -10.32
C VAL A 279 20.18 -14.84 -9.64
N TRP A 280 19.48 -15.81 -10.20
CA TRP A 280 19.43 -17.16 -9.66
C TRP A 280 19.23 -18.23 -10.73
N ILE A 281 19.71 -19.43 -10.41
CA ILE A 281 19.47 -20.65 -11.17
C ILE A 281 18.95 -21.71 -10.20
N ASN A 282 17.96 -22.50 -10.62
CA ASN A 282 17.24 -23.44 -9.76
C ASN A 282 17.31 -24.91 -10.22
N HIS A 283 18.04 -25.20 -11.30
CA HIS A 283 18.30 -26.54 -11.81
C HIS A 283 19.55 -26.54 -12.69
N GLY A 284 20.14 -27.72 -12.91
CA GLY A 284 21.38 -27.88 -13.68
C GLY A 284 22.53 -28.47 -12.86
N CYS A 285 23.64 -28.79 -13.54
CA CYS A 285 24.85 -29.26 -12.86
C CYS A 285 25.62 -28.08 -12.26
N ASP A 286 26.36 -28.32 -11.18
CA ASP A 286 27.04 -27.25 -10.43
C ASP A 286 28.00 -26.43 -11.32
N ALA A 287 28.75 -27.09 -12.21
CA ALA A 287 29.66 -26.40 -13.13
C ALA A 287 28.94 -25.50 -14.13
N ASP A 288 27.79 -25.91 -14.66
CA ASP A 288 26.97 -25.09 -15.56
C ASP A 288 26.35 -23.91 -14.83
N ILE A 289 25.86 -24.13 -13.60
CA ILE A 289 25.33 -23.08 -12.73
C ILE A 289 26.41 -22.03 -12.46
N GLU A 290 27.62 -22.46 -12.08
CA GLU A 290 28.76 -21.56 -11.82
C GLU A 290 29.12 -20.74 -13.06
N SER A 291 29.27 -21.40 -14.22
CA SER A 291 29.61 -20.76 -15.49
C SER A 291 28.58 -19.69 -15.88
N LYS A 292 27.28 -20.02 -15.81
CA LYS A 292 26.19 -19.11 -16.17
C LYS A 292 26.06 -17.93 -15.21
N LEU A 293 26.26 -18.15 -13.91
CA LEU A 293 26.26 -17.06 -12.92
C LEU A 293 27.46 -16.14 -13.10
N GLN A 294 28.64 -16.67 -13.46
CA GLN A 294 29.80 -15.85 -13.76
C GLN A 294 29.60 -15.06 -15.05
N GLU A 295 29.03 -15.66 -16.09
CA GLU A 295 28.66 -14.98 -17.34
C GLU A 295 27.68 -13.83 -17.07
N ALA A 296 26.60 -14.10 -16.32
CA ALA A 296 25.65 -13.08 -15.91
C ALA A 296 26.33 -11.94 -15.12
N THR A 297 27.26 -12.28 -14.23
CA THR A 297 28.02 -11.29 -13.46
C THR A 297 28.87 -10.39 -14.36
N ASN A 298 29.55 -10.97 -15.36
CA ASN A 298 30.36 -10.23 -16.33
C ASN A 298 29.48 -9.25 -17.13
N ILE A 299 28.31 -9.71 -17.61
CA ILE A 299 27.34 -8.87 -18.31
C ILE A 299 26.91 -7.68 -17.43
N VAL A 300 26.60 -7.92 -16.15
CA VAL A 300 26.21 -6.85 -15.23
C VAL A 300 27.35 -5.85 -15.01
N VAL A 301 28.56 -6.34 -14.75
CA VAL A 301 29.74 -5.48 -14.51
C VAL A 301 30.05 -4.62 -15.73
N ASP A 302 30.09 -5.21 -16.93
CA ASP A 302 30.39 -4.47 -18.18
C ASP A 302 29.30 -3.44 -18.49
N TYR A 303 28.03 -3.82 -18.34
CA TYR A 303 26.91 -2.93 -18.57
C TYR A 303 26.87 -1.77 -17.56
N ALA A 304 27.14 -2.05 -16.28
CA ALA A 304 27.24 -1.06 -15.22
C ALA A 304 28.39 -0.08 -15.48
N ALA A 305 29.58 -0.59 -15.81
CA ALA A 305 30.78 0.20 -16.07
C ALA A 305 30.57 1.21 -17.22
N ALA A 306 29.95 0.78 -18.32
CA ALA A 306 29.62 1.65 -19.45
C ALA A 306 28.78 2.88 -19.01
N ARG A 307 27.89 2.67 -18.05
CA ARG A 307 26.95 3.68 -17.51
C ARG A 307 27.49 4.46 -16.33
N GLY A 308 28.77 4.23 -15.99
CA GLY A 308 29.45 4.88 -14.88
C GLY A 308 29.08 4.32 -13.50
N LEU A 309 28.56 3.10 -13.45
CA LEU A 309 28.26 2.38 -12.23
C LEU A 309 29.37 1.37 -11.95
N SER A 310 29.51 0.98 -10.68
CA SER A 310 30.45 -0.06 -10.26
C SER A 310 29.77 -0.99 -9.26
N CYS A 311 30.16 -2.25 -9.27
CA CYS A 311 29.63 -3.24 -8.36
C CYS A 311 30.39 -3.21 -7.04
N SER A 312 29.79 -3.73 -5.97
CA SER A 312 30.40 -3.83 -4.65
C SER A 312 30.64 -5.30 -4.28
N PRO A 313 31.79 -5.90 -4.63
CA PRO A 313 32.07 -7.31 -4.35
C PRO A 313 31.87 -7.68 -2.87
N GLU A 314 32.24 -6.78 -1.96
CA GLU A 314 32.14 -6.97 -0.49
C GLU A 314 30.70 -6.94 0.05
N LYS A 315 29.75 -6.41 -0.73
CA LYS A 315 28.33 -6.32 -0.34
C LYS A 315 27.43 -7.22 -1.18
N SER A 316 27.92 -7.68 -2.33
CA SER A 316 27.30 -8.76 -3.07
C SER A 316 27.31 -10.03 -2.23
N GLU A 317 26.28 -10.84 -2.31
CA GLU A 317 26.09 -12.03 -1.49
C GLU A 317 25.74 -13.22 -2.37
N LEU A 318 26.37 -14.38 -2.12
CA LEU A 318 26.07 -15.65 -2.79
C LEU A 318 25.45 -16.62 -1.79
N LEU A 319 24.22 -17.09 -2.06
CA LEU A 319 23.55 -18.12 -1.27
C LEU A 319 23.39 -19.40 -2.09
N VAL A 320 23.88 -20.51 -1.54
CA VAL A 320 23.62 -21.86 -2.06
C VAL A 320 22.50 -22.49 -1.24
N TYR A 321 21.36 -22.73 -1.88
CA TYR A 321 20.17 -23.35 -1.30
C TYR A 321 20.04 -24.79 -1.78
N ASN A 322 20.58 -25.72 -0.97
CA ASN A 322 20.57 -27.14 -1.30
C ASN A 322 19.29 -27.85 -0.82
N PRO A 323 18.69 -28.73 -1.64
CA PRO A 323 17.66 -29.68 -1.19
C PRO A 323 18.17 -30.56 -0.04
N LYS A 324 17.25 -31.06 0.80
CA LYS A 324 17.61 -31.90 1.96
C LYS A 324 18.48 -33.11 1.59
N SER A 325 18.29 -33.69 0.41
CA SER A 325 19.05 -34.83 -0.10
C SER A 325 20.51 -34.50 -0.42
N LEU A 326 20.79 -33.30 -0.92
CA LEU A 326 22.16 -32.86 -1.28
C LEU A 326 22.93 -32.32 -0.07
N ARG A 327 22.25 -31.74 0.92
CA ARG A 327 22.89 -31.25 2.16
C ARG A 327 23.66 -32.31 2.94
N LEU A 328 23.33 -33.58 2.74
CA LEU A 328 23.95 -34.72 3.41
C LEU A 328 25.15 -35.29 2.64
N LYS A 329 25.42 -34.86 1.40
CA LYS A 329 26.36 -35.53 0.50
C LYS A 329 27.60 -34.73 0.08
N GLN A 330 27.54 -33.39 -0.03
CA GLN A 330 28.73 -32.53 -0.23
C GLN A 330 28.36 -31.03 -0.14
N SER A 331 29.34 -30.19 0.19
CA SER A 331 29.26 -28.73 0.03
C SER A 331 29.71 -28.39 -1.39
N ASN A 332 28.78 -27.96 -2.24
CA ASN A 332 29.11 -27.44 -3.57
C ASN A 332 29.91 -26.14 -3.40
N ASP A 333 31.09 -26.08 -4.01
CA ASP A 333 31.96 -24.92 -3.98
C ASP A 333 31.74 -24.12 -5.27
N PHE A 334 31.17 -22.92 -5.15
CA PHE A 334 30.86 -22.03 -6.25
C PHE A 334 31.76 -20.80 -6.10
N ASN A 335 32.62 -20.53 -7.08
CA ASN A 335 33.62 -19.46 -7.01
C ASN A 335 33.29 -18.33 -7.99
N ILE A 336 32.27 -17.54 -7.64
CA ILE A 336 31.87 -16.37 -8.42
C ILE A 336 32.71 -15.15 -8.03
N THR A 337 33.18 -14.42 -9.04
CA THR A 337 33.98 -13.19 -8.89
C THR A 337 33.26 -11.99 -9.49
N VAL A 338 33.32 -10.86 -8.78
CA VAL A 338 32.83 -9.54 -9.23
C VAL A 338 34.02 -8.59 -9.24
N GLU A 339 34.29 -7.93 -10.37
CA GLU A 339 35.46 -7.05 -10.53
C GLU A 339 36.78 -7.72 -10.09
N GLY A 340 36.93 -9.02 -10.39
CA GLY A 340 38.11 -9.83 -10.04
C GLY A 340 38.22 -10.23 -8.56
N LYS A 341 37.25 -9.86 -7.71
CA LYS A 341 37.21 -10.24 -6.29
C LYS A 341 36.16 -11.31 -6.03
N PRO A 342 36.43 -12.32 -5.17
CA PRO A 342 35.44 -13.36 -4.86
C PRO A 342 34.26 -12.77 -4.09
N VAL A 343 33.05 -13.22 -4.43
CA VAL A 343 31.81 -12.86 -3.72
C VAL A 343 31.70 -13.70 -2.44
N PRO A 344 31.41 -13.09 -1.28
CA PRO A 344 31.25 -13.84 -0.05
C PRO A 344 30.03 -14.77 -0.12
N LYS A 345 30.28 -16.06 0.17
CA LYS A 345 29.23 -17.06 0.37
C LYS A 345 28.61 -16.86 1.76
N VAL A 346 27.28 -16.81 1.82
CA VAL A 346 26.53 -16.57 3.05
C VAL A 346 25.55 -17.70 3.34
N ASP A 347 25.26 -17.94 4.62
CA ASP A 347 24.22 -18.89 5.03
C ASP A 347 22.80 -18.29 5.00
N LYS A 348 22.73 -16.96 4.89
CA LYS A 348 21.47 -16.23 4.80
C LYS A 348 21.64 -15.03 3.89
N ILE A 349 20.72 -14.85 2.96
CA ILE A 349 20.68 -13.69 2.06
C ILE A 349 19.40 -12.89 2.30
N ARG A 350 19.48 -11.57 2.15
CA ARG A 350 18.33 -10.67 2.28
C ARG A 350 18.00 -10.02 0.94
N ILE A 351 16.90 -10.44 0.31
CA ILE A 351 16.43 -9.89 -0.97
C ILE A 351 15.13 -9.11 -0.73
N LEU A 352 15.18 -7.78 -0.87
CA LEU A 352 14.01 -6.89 -0.72
C LEU A 352 13.22 -7.07 0.61
N GLY A 353 13.88 -7.59 1.65
CA GLY A 353 13.31 -7.87 2.97
C GLY A 353 12.85 -9.32 3.18
N LEU A 354 12.83 -10.16 2.14
CA LEU A 354 12.74 -11.61 2.24
C LEU A 354 14.10 -12.14 2.72
N HIS A 355 14.10 -12.95 3.77
CA HIS A 355 15.31 -13.58 4.28
C HIS A 355 15.25 -15.07 3.96
N ILE A 356 16.20 -15.56 3.17
CA ILE A 356 16.28 -16.97 2.78
C ILE A 356 17.52 -17.55 3.46
N GLN A 357 17.33 -18.66 4.16
CA GLN A 357 18.41 -19.38 4.85
C GLN A 357 18.78 -20.64 4.06
N SER A 358 20.07 -20.93 3.94
CA SER A 358 20.61 -22.12 3.24
C SER A 358 20.04 -23.42 3.80
N ASN A 359 19.64 -23.43 5.07
CA ASN A 359 19.02 -24.55 5.79
C ASN A 359 17.49 -24.67 5.61
N GLY A 360 16.83 -23.77 4.87
CA GLY A 360 15.39 -23.80 4.63
C GLY A 360 14.51 -23.72 5.89
N TYR A 361 15.06 -23.20 6.99
CA TYR A 361 14.30 -22.78 8.17
C TYR A 361 14.07 -21.27 8.13
N ASN A 362 13.08 -20.79 8.90
CA ASN A 362 12.70 -19.38 8.95
C ASN A 362 13.02 -18.73 10.31
N ASP A 363 13.90 -19.34 11.11
CA ASP A 363 14.17 -18.95 12.49
C ASP A 363 14.69 -17.52 12.62
N ASP A 364 15.53 -17.03 11.69
CA ASP A 364 16.07 -15.66 11.73
C ASP A 364 14.94 -14.63 11.55
N THR A 365 14.03 -14.88 10.60
CA THR A 365 12.84 -14.05 10.36
C THR A 365 11.91 -14.05 11.57
N ILE A 366 11.64 -15.23 12.15
CA ILE A 366 10.76 -15.36 13.31
C ILE A 366 11.36 -14.67 14.53
N LYS A 367 12.65 -14.87 14.83
CA LYS A 367 13.35 -14.20 15.95
C LYS A 367 13.32 -12.67 15.81
N LYS A 368 13.52 -12.14 14.61
CA LYS A 368 13.39 -10.71 14.34
C LYS A 368 11.97 -10.22 14.65
N LEU A 369 10.95 -10.93 14.18
CA LEU A 369 9.55 -10.59 14.44
C LEU A 369 9.20 -10.66 15.93
N GLU A 370 9.71 -11.66 16.66
CA GLU A 370 9.54 -11.77 18.11
C GLU A 370 10.17 -10.59 18.85
N GLY A 371 11.40 -10.21 18.47
CA GLY A 371 12.10 -9.05 19.04
C GLY A 371 11.30 -7.76 18.82
N TYR A 372 10.81 -7.52 17.60
CA TYR A 372 9.98 -6.36 17.29
C TYR A 372 8.65 -6.39 18.05
N ALA A 373 7.98 -7.53 18.11
CA ALA A 373 6.72 -7.67 18.86
C ALA A 373 6.92 -7.40 20.35
N ALA A 374 8.02 -7.88 20.95
CA ALA A 374 8.36 -7.61 22.34
C ALA A 374 8.56 -6.11 22.60
N GLN A 375 9.26 -5.40 21.69
CA GLN A 375 9.42 -3.94 21.77
C GLN A 375 8.06 -3.22 21.71
N VAL A 376 7.18 -3.61 20.79
CA VAL A 376 5.83 -3.03 20.65
C VAL A 376 4.99 -3.30 21.90
N ILE A 377 5.03 -4.52 22.45
CA ILE A 377 4.37 -4.86 23.72
C ILE A 377 4.88 -3.97 24.85
N GLY A 378 6.20 -3.73 24.93
CA GLY A 378 6.80 -2.82 25.90
C GLY A 378 6.33 -1.36 25.75
N ILE A 379 6.13 -0.89 24.52
CA ILE A 379 5.52 0.43 24.25
C ILE A 379 4.06 0.45 24.74
N PHE A 380 3.27 -0.59 24.44
CA PHE A 380 1.88 -0.66 24.90
C PHE A 380 1.75 -0.72 26.42
N ARG A 381 2.73 -1.30 27.14
CA ARG A 381 2.76 -1.22 28.60
C ARG A 381 2.75 0.21 29.11
N ARG A 382 3.42 1.13 28.40
CA ARG A 382 3.54 2.54 28.78
C ARG A 382 2.38 3.41 28.30
N ILE A 383 1.76 3.06 27.17
CA ILE A 383 0.72 3.89 26.54
C ILE A 383 -0.71 3.44 26.90
N ALA A 384 -0.91 2.17 27.27
CA ALA A 384 -2.21 1.64 27.70
C ALA A 384 -2.48 1.86 29.20
N LEU A 385 -2.13 3.02 29.76
CA LEU A 385 -2.35 3.33 31.17
C LEU A 385 -3.84 3.33 31.50
N LYS A 386 -4.23 2.60 32.56
CA LYS A 386 -5.62 2.47 33.04
C LYS A 386 -6.19 3.84 33.41
N GLY A 387 -6.96 4.46 32.50
CA GLY A 387 -7.72 5.70 32.75
C GLY A 387 -7.32 6.93 31.92
N ARG A 388 -6.07 7.05 31.47
CA ARG A 388 -5.59 8.17 30.60
C ARG A 388 -4.90 7.72 29.30
N GLY A 389 -4.80 6.41 29.06
CA GLY A 389 -4.15 5.83 27.88
C GLY A 389 -5.01 5.84 26.62
N LEU A 390 -4.53 5.14 25.58
CA LEU A 390 -5.27 4.97 24.33
C LEU A 390 -6.44 3.97 24.47
N LYS A 391 -7.56 4.26 23.80
CA LYS A 391 -8.70 3.34 23.65
C LYS A 391 -8.32 2.07 22.88
N GLU A 392 -9.05 0.98 23.13
CA GLU A 392 -8.86 -0.34 22.48
C GLU A 392 -8.72 -0.22 20.96
N ARG A 393 -9.66 0.48 20.30
CA ARG A 393 -9.66 0.67 18.84
C ARG A 393 -8.36 1.25 18.31
N SER A 394 -7.75 2.18 19.05
CA SER A 394 -6.47 2.80 18.68
C SER A 394 -5.31 1.83 18.91
N LEU A 395 -5.32 1.09 20.02
CA LEU A 395 -4.28 0.08 20.31
C LEU A 395 -4.28 -1.05 19.26
N ILE A 396 -5.45 -1.56 18.87
CA ILE A 396 -5.59 -2.55 17.79
C ILE A 396 -5.00 -2.03 16.48
N LYS A 397 -5.29 -0.77 16.11
CA LYS A 397 -4.70 -0.16 14.91
C LYS A 397 -3.17 -0.08 15.00
N LEU A 398 -2.61 0.16 16.18
CA LEU A 398 -1.16 0.15 16.37
C LEU A 398 -0.58 -1.26 16.26
N VAL A 399 -1.26 -2.30 16.77
CA VAL A 399 -0.86 -3.70 16.55
C VAL A 399 -0.82 -4.00 15.05
N GLN A 400 -1.87 -3.61 14.32
CA GLN A 400 -1.95 -3.80 12.88
C GLN A 400 -0.81 -3.05 12.15
N ALA A 401 -0.60 -1.79 12.50
CA ALA A 401 0.41 -0.93 11.85
C ALA A 401 1.85 -1.36 12.12
N TYR A 402 2.18 -1.89 13.31
CA TYR A 402 3.56 -2.23 13.68
C TYR A 402 3.88 -3.72 13.57
N VAL A 403 2.93 -4.61 13.87
CA VAL A 403 3.17 -6.06 13.96
C VAL A 403 2.62 -6.76 12.72
N ILE A 404 1.33 -6.57 12.41
CA ILE A 404 0.70 -7.25 11.27
C ILE A 404 1.32 -6.82 9.95
N SER A 405 1.59 -5.53 9.76
CA SER A 405 2.26 -5.01 8.55
C SER A 405 3.61 -5.67 8.25
N ARG A 406 4.39 -6.03 9.28
CA ARG A 406 5.69 -6.71 9.14
C ARG A 406 5.51 -8.20 8.90
N LEU A 407 4.54 -8.82 9.58
CA LEU A 407 4.17 -10.22 9.35
C LEU A 407 3.69 -10.43 7.92
N SER A 408 2.76 -9.60 7.44
CA SER A 408 2.16 -9.70 6.11
C SER A 408 3.12 -9.40 4.97
N TYR A 409 4.32 -8.87 5.25
CA TYR A 409 5.26 -8.44 4.22
C TYR A 409 6.00 -9.62 3.56
N ALA A 410 6.81 -10.37 4.30
CA ALA A 410 7.65 -11.43 3.74
C ALA A 410 7.18 -12.86 4.11
N THR A 411 6.50 -13.03 5.25
CA THR A 411 6.14 -14.37 5.73
C THR A 411 5.19 -15.15 4.81
N PRO A 412 4.25 -14.53 4.05
CA PRO A 412 3.42 -15.27 3.09
C PRO A 412 4.20 -15.94 1.96
N CYS A 413 5.43 -15.46 1.66
CA CYS A 413 6.30 -16.00 0.62
C CYS A 413 7.26 -17.09 1.13
N LEU A 414 7.26 -17.37 2.44
CA LEU A 414 8.11 -18.39 3.05
C LEU A 414 7.36 -19.71 3.18
N ASN A 415 8.09 -20.82 3.15
CA ASN A 415 7.56 -22.11 3.50
C ASN A 415 7.50 -22.26 5.03
N ILE A 416 6.39 -21.83 5.63
CA ILE A 416 6.16 -21.85 7.09
C ILE A 416 5.67 -23.22 7.55
N ARG A 417 6.47 -23.89 8.40
CA ARG A 417 6.11 -25.17 9.03
C ARG A 417 5.04 -25.00 10.10
N ALA A 418 4.40 -26.09 10.52
CA ALA A 418 3.36 -26.06 11.58
C ALA A 418 3.87 -25.39 12.88
N SER A 419 5.04 -25.80 13.38
CA SER A 419 5.62 -25.22 14.59
C SER A 419 6.02 -23.74 14.43
N GLU A 420 6.44 -23.33 13.23
CA GLU A 420 6.73 -21.93 12.91
C GLU A 420 5.44 -21.09 12.85
N ARG A 421 4.37 -21.65 12.28
CA ARG A 421 3.03 -21.04 12.26
C ARG A 421 2.53 -20.80 13.69
N ASP A 422 2.65 -21.79 14.56
CA ASP A 422 2.22 -21.66 15.96
C ASP A 422 2.96 -20.54 16.69
N LYS A 423 4.26 -20.35 16.38
CA LYS A 423 5.05 -19.19 16.88
C LYS A 423 4.50 -17.86 16.34
N LEU A 424 4.21 -17.77 15.04
CA LEU A 424 3.64 -16.56 14.43
C LEU A 424 2.26 -16.20 15.02
N ASP A 425 1.38 -17.20 15.15
CA ASP A 425 0.08 -17.01 15.79
C ASP A 425 0.21 -16.67 17.28
N SER A 426 1.21 -17.21 17.98
CA SER A 426 1.54 -16.80 19.35
C SER A 426 1.99 -15.33 19.42
N ILE A 427 2.80 -14.85 18.49
CA ILE A 427 3.21 -13.43 18.40
C ILE A 427 1.96 -12.54 18.22
N ILE A 428 1.09 -12.88 17.27
CA ILE A 428 -0.17 -12.15 17.02
C ILE A 428 -1.01 -12.10 18.30
N ARG A 429 -1.33 -13.26 18.87
CA ARG A 429 -2.19 -13.36 20.07
C ARG A 429 -1.61 -12.58 21.24
N ARG A 430 -0.31 -12.66 21.52
CA ARG A 430 0.33 -11.90 22.62
C ARG A 430 0.15 -10.40 22.45
N CYS A 431 0.31 -9.87 21.23
CA CYS A 431 0.14 -8.45 20.96
C CYS A 431 -1.31 -8.00 21.16
N TYR A 432 -2.28 -8.77 20.66
CA TYR A 432 -3.71 -8.46 20.81
C TYR A 432 -4.19 -8.60 22.25
N LYS A 433 -3.83 -9.68 22.96
CA LYS A 433 -4.15 -9.83 24.39
C LYS A 433 -3.66 -8.64 25.19
N ARG A 434 -2.45 -8.16 24.90
CA ARG A 434 -1.91 -6.96 25.56
C ARG A 434 -2.69 -5.70 25.21
N ALA A 435 -3.06 -5.51 23.94
CA ALA A 435 -3.83 -4.36 23.49
C ALA A 435 -5.25 -4.33 24.12
N LEU A 436 -5.86 -5.49 24.34
CA LEU A 436 -7.17 -5.64 24.98
C LEU A 436 -7.13 -5.56 26.51
N GLY A 437 -5.95 -5.68 27.14
CA GLY A 437 -5.82 -5.71 28.60
C GLY A 437 -6.27 -7.02 29.26
N ILE A 438 -6.40 -8.10 28.47
CA ILE A 438 -6.75 -9.44 28.94
C ILE A 438 -5.50 -10.26 29.29
N PRO A 439 -5.61 -11.28 30.18
CA PRO A 439 -4.48 -12.12 30.55
C PRO A 439 -3.85 -12.87 29.37
N ILE A 440 -2.56 -13.20 29.51
CA ILE A 440 -1.84 -14.02 28.51
C ILE A 440 -2.42 -15.44 28.46
N SER A 441 -2.98 -15.93 29.58
CA SER A 441 -3.61 -17.24 29.73
C SER A 441 -4.96 -17.40 29.02
N THR A 442 -5.60 -16.32 28.57
CA THR A 442 -6.91 -16.42 27.87
C THR A 442 -6.83 -17.40 26.69
N SER A 443 -7.85 -18.24 26.52
CA SER A 443 -7.83 -19.28 25.50
C SER A 443 -7.75 -18.69 24.08
N THR A 444 -7.25 -19.49 23.13
CA THR A 444 -7.20 -19.09 21.71
C THR A 444 -8.60 -18.94 21.14
N GLU A 445 -9.51 -19.85 21.47
CA GLU A 445 -10.89 -19.87 20.99
C GLU A 445 -11.64 -18.62 21.41
N THR A 446 -11.56 -18.26 22.69
CA THR A 446 -12.20 -17.04 23.21
C THR A 446 -11.68 -15.79 22.50
N LEU A 447 -10.37 -15.68 22.26
CA LEU A 447 -9.79 -14.53 21.58
C LEU A 447 -10.19 -14.47 20.09
N LEU A 448 -10.25 -15.62 19.41
CA LEU A 448 -10.74 -15.70 18.03
C LEU A 448 -12.23 -15.31 17.96
N GLY A 449 -13.05 -15.79 18.89
CA GLY A 449 -14.47 -15.45 19.02
C GLY A 449 -14.75 -13.98 19.29
N MET A 450 -13.76 -13.20 19.77
CA MET A 450 -13.90 -11.72 19.83
C MET A 450 -13.85 -11.05 18.45
N GLY A 451 -13.35 -11.74 17.41
CA GLY A 451 -13.28 -11.21 16.05
C GLY A 451 -12.41 -9.96 15.91
N VAL A 452 -11.31 -9.88 16.68
CA VAL A 452 -10.41 -8.71 16.75
C VAL A 452 -9.13 -8.84 15.93
N HIS A 453 -8.69 -10.07 15.65
CA HIS A 453 -7.45 -10.37 14.93
C HIS A 453 -7.67 -11.51 13.94
N ASN A 454 -6.76 -11.63 12.99
CA ASN A 454 -6.67 -12.73 12.02
C ASN A 454 -5.60 -13.75 12.44
N THR A 455 -5.74 -14.99 12.00
CA THR A 455 -4.66 -15.97 12.07
C THR A 455 -3.60 -15.64 11.01
N TRP A 456 -2.38 -16.16 11.16
CA TRP A 456 -1.36 -15.99 10.13
C TRP A 456 -1.81 -16.53 8.76
N ARG A 457 -2.52 -17.66 8.74
CA ARG A 457 -3.01 -18.28 7.49
C ARG A 457 -3.97 -17.36 6.74
N GLU A 458 -4.95 -16.78 7.44
CA GLU A 458 -5.89 -15.82 6.85
C GLU A 458 -5.18 -14.57 6.31
N ILE A 459 -4.16 -14.08 7.03
CA ILE A 459 -3.36 -12.94 6.57
C ILE A 459 -2.59 -13.30 5.29
N ALA A 460 -1.94 -14.47 5.28
CA ALA A 460 -1.18 -14.94 4.13
C ALA A 460 -2.07 -15.15 2.90
N GLU A 461 -3.25 -15.74 3.08
CA GLU A 461 -4.26 -15.91 2.04
C GLU A 461 -4.75 -14.57 1.50
N ALA A 462 -5.11 -13.63 2.38
CA ALA A 462 -5.56 -12.30 1.97
C ALA A 462 -4.48 -11.53 1.19
N VAL A 463 -3.21 -11.61 1.61
CA VAL A 463 -2.08 -11.01 0.88
C VAL A 463 -1.93 -11.64 -0.49
N LYS A 464 -1.92 -12.98 -0.56
CA LYS A 464 -1.76 -13.72 -1.82
C LYS A 464 -2.89 -13.42 -2.80
N THR A 465 -4.14 -13.46 -2.36
CA THR A 465 -5.31 -13.16 -3.20
C THR A 465 -5.26 -11.74 -3.74
N ALA A 466 -4.98 -10.75 -2.88
CA ALA A 466 -4.87 -9.35 -3.31
C ALA A 466 -3.68 -9.12 -4.27
N GLN A 467 -2.56 -9.81 -4.06
CA GLN A 467 -1.41 -9.76 -4.95
C GLN A 467 -1.74 -10.33 -6.34
N LEU A 468 -2.38 -11.52 -6.39
CA LEU A 468 -2.76 -12.16 -7.65
C LEU A 468 -3.80 -11.33 -8.42
N GLU A 469 -4.77 -10.73 -7.73
CA GLU A 469 -5.71 -9.80 -8.35
C GLU A 469 -4.97 -8.61 -8.97
N ARG A 470 -4.13 -7.91 -8.18
CA ARG A 470 -3.35 -6.77 -8.68
C ARG A 470 -2.50 -7.12 -9.90
N LEU A 471 -1.79 -8.26 -9.88
CA LEU A 471 -0.93 -8.68 -10.98
C LEU A 471 -1.74 -9.02 -12.24
N SER A 472 -2.92 -9.61 -12.09
CA SER A 472 -3.79 -9.96 -13.22
C SER A 472 -4.29 -8.74 -14.02
N GLN A 473 -4.29 -7.55 -13.41
CA GLN A 473 -4.78 -6.30 -14.01
C GLN A 473 -3.73 -5.54 -14.83
N SER A 474 -2.49 -6.05 -14.97
CA SER A 474 -1.44 -5.41 -15.76
C SER A 474 -0.75 -6.37 -16.75
N THR A 475 -0.18 -5.86 -17.82
CA THR A 475 0.59 -6.66 -18.81
C THR A 475 1.80 -7.31 -18.16
N THR A 476 2.67 -6.51 -17.52
CA THR A 476 3.84 -7.03 -16.81
C THR A 476 3.46 -7.92 -15.62
N GLY A 477 2.41 -7.58 -14.87
CA GLY A 477 1.97 -8.43 -13.77
C GLY A 477 1.55 -9.83 -14.23
N ARG A 478 0.84 -9.93 -15.37
CA ARG A 478 0.53 -11.22 -16.00
C ARG A 478 1.76 -11.94 -16.54
N ALA A 479 2.75 -11.22 -17.07
CA ALA A 479 4.02 -11.81 -17.44
C ALA A 479 4.72 -12.44 -16.22
N ILE A 480 4.73 -11.77 -15.07
CA ILE A 480 5.24 -12.33 -13.80
C ILE A 480 4.44 -13.56 -13.36
N LEU A 481 3.11 -13.52 -13.47
CA LEU A 481 2.26 -14.69 -13.17
C LEU A 481 2.57 -15.87 -14.09
N ASN A 482 2.78 -15.63 -15.38
CA ASN A 482 3.18 -16.65 -16.34
C ASN A 482 4.57 -17.23 -16.02
N MET A 483 5.53 -16.41 -15.57
CA MET A 483 6.86 -16.89 -15.14
C MET A 483 6.77 -17.87 -13.97
N VAL A 484 5.76 -17.74 -13.09
CA VAL A 484 5.51 -18.68 -11.98
C VAL A 484 4.45 -19.74 -12.31
N GLY A 485 4.13 -19.93 -13.60
CA GLY A 485 3.20 -20.96 -14.06
C GLY A 485 1.73 -20.73 -13.73
N LEU A 486 1.32 -19.50 -13.39
CA LEU A 486 -0.06 -19.15 -13.06
C LEU A 486 -0.72 -18.38 -14.21
N GLN A 487 -1.72 -19.00 -14.85
CA GLN A 487 -2.57 -18.31 -15.83
C GLN A 487 -3.88 -17.86 -15.19
N ILE A 488 -4.00 -16.56 -14.96
CA ILE A 488 -5.19 -15.93 -14.39
C ILE A 488 -5.83 -15.04 -15.46
N ASP A 489 -6.88 -15.52 -16.11
CA ASP A 489 -7.67 -14.70 -17.03
C ASP A 489 -8.82 -14.00 -16.29
N ARG A 490 -8.59 -12.73 -15.91
CA ARG A 490 -9.61 -11.86 -15.29
C ARG A 490 -10.09 -10.74 -16.22
N GLY A 491 -9.72 -10.77 -17.50
CA GLY A 491 -10.10 -9.76 -18.49
C GLY A 491 -9.48 -8.38 -18.22
N MET A 492 -8.33 -8.09 -18.82
CA MET A 492 -7.67 -6.78 -18.67
C MET A 492 -8.50 -5.67 -19.30
N GLN A 493 -8.80 -4.62 -18.53
CA GLN A 493 -9.43 -3.43 -19.08
C GLN A 493 -8.40 -2.49 -19.70
N LYS A 494 -8.42 -2.38 -21.02
CA LYS A 494 -7.70 -1.29 -21.69
C LYS A 494 -8.45 0.02 -21.42
N LYS A 495 -7.94 0.90 -20.57
CA LYS A 495 -8.48 2.26 -20.40
C LYS A 495 -8.00 3.16 -21.55
N GLN A 496 -8.83 4.08 -22.01
CA GLN A 496 -8.50 5.09 -23.03
C GLN A 496 -8.48 6.49 -22.42
N ASP A 497 -7.70 7.39 -23.04
CA ASP A 497 -7.66 8.78 -22.63
C ASP A 497 -8.96 9.50 -22.99
N ILE A 498 -9.39 10.37 -22.09
CA ILE A 498 -10.44 11.34 -22.40
C ILE A 498 -9.82 12.43 -23.28
N PRO A 499 -10.42 12.75 -24.44
CA PRO A 499 -9.96 13.84 -25.30
C PRO A 499 -9.80 15.15 -24.51
N SER A 500 -8.73 15.91 -24.79
CA SER A 500 -8.38 17.13 -24.06
C SER A 500 -9.55 18.12 -23.96
N ILE A 501 -10.25 18.34 -25.07
CA ILE A 501 -11.43 19.23 -25.17
C ILE A 501 -12.50 18.86 -24.14
N ILE A 502 -12.78 17.56 -23.98
CA ILE A 502 -13.78 17.07 -23.03
C ILE A 502 -13.21 17.12 -21.61
N ARG A 503 -11.94 16.74 -21.44
CA ARG A 503 -11.28 16.69 -20.14
C ARG A 503 -11.23 18.07 -19.47
N GLU A 504 -11.08 19.15 -20.23
CA GLU A 504 -11.11 20.53 -19.73
C GLU A 504 -12.48 20.94 -19.17
N GLN A 505 -13.56 20.32 -19.67
CA GLN A 505 -14.91 20.56 -19.17
C GLN A 505 -15.20 19.80 -17.87
N LEU A 506 -14.44 18.74 -17.57
CA LEU A 506 -14.64 17.89 -16.42
C LEU A 506 -13.83 18.37 -15.20
N ARG A 507 -14.51 18.53 -14.07
CA ARG A 507 -13.91 18.93 -12.80
C ARG A 507 -14.11 17.85 -11.75
N VAL A 508 -13.01 17.36 -11.18
CA VAL A 508 -13.04 16.38 -10.10
C VAL A 508 -12.50 17.02 -8.83
N ASN A 509 -13.37 17.18 -7.84
CA ASN A 509 -12.97 17.69 -6.54
C ASN A 509 -12.16 16.65 -5.75
N PRO A 510 -11.25 17.07 -4.85
CA PRO A 510 -10.50 16.13 -4.01
C PRO A 510 -11.43 15.18 -3.26
N LEU A 511 -11.28 13.88 -3.53
CA LEU A 511 -12.15 12.87 -2.95
C LEU A 511 -11.94 12.78 -1.42
N PRO A 512 -13.02 12.65 -0.63
CA PRO A 512 -12.90 12.57 0.81
C PRO A 512 -12.14 11.30 1.23
N ARG A 513 -11.22 11.47 2.17
CA ARG A 513 -10.45 10.37 2.80
C ARG A 513 -11.24 9.85 4.00
N ASN A 514 -11.02 8.57 4.35
CA ASN A 514 -11.64 7.95 5.53
C ASN A 514 -13.19 7.94 5.48
N MET A 515 -13.79 7.33 4.45
CA MET A 515 -15.25 7.24 4.26
C MET A 515 -15.78 5.79 4.18
N HIS A 516 -15.14 4.88 4.91
CA HIS A 516 -15.54 3.47 4.98
C HIS A 516 -16.99 3.30 5.46
N PRO A 517 -17.82 2.45 4.80
CA PRO A 517 -19.23 2.25 5.18
C PRO A 517 -19.42 1.93 6.66
N THR A 518 -18.65 0.96 7.16
CA THR A 518 -18.76 0.45 8.53
C THR A 518 -18.14 1.35 9.61
N PHE A 519 -16.98 1.95 9.34
CA PHE A 519 -16.17 2.58 10.39
C PHE A 519 -16.40 4.08 10.55
N HIS A 520 -17.00 4.73 9.57
CA HIS A 520 -17.17 6.18 9.50
C HIS A 520 -18.61 6.58 9.12
N LYS A 521 -19.61 5.83 9.60
CA LYS A 521 -21.03 6.06 9.36
C LYS A 521 -21.44 7.53 9.59
N GLU A 522 -21.15 8.09 10.77
CA GLU A 522 -21.41 9.51 11.09
C GLU A 522 -20.79 10.51 10.10
N ARG A 523 -19.59 10.23 9.58
CA ARG A 523 -18.97 11.12 8.58
C ARG A 523 -19.64 11.01 7.22
N ARG A 524 -20.11 9.82 6.87
CA ARG A 524 -20.88 9.59 5.64
C ARG A 524 -22.25 10.27 5.75
N GLU A 525 -22.93 10.14 6.89
CA GLU A 525 -24.20 10.80 7.18
C GLU A 525 -24.08 12.32 7.09
N LYS A 526 -23.14 12.93 7.83
CA LYS A 526 -22.88 14.38 7.76
C LYS A 526 -22.54 14.87 6.35
N ARG A 527 -21.86 14.04 5.55
CA ARG A 527 -21.58 14.38 4.15
C ARG A 527 -22.84 14.26 3.29
N ALA A 528 -23.63 13.21 3.48
CA ALA A 528 -24.91 13.04 2.78
C ALA A 528 -25.82 14.24 3.08
N GLU A 529 -25.96 14.63 4.34
CA GLU A 529 -26.68 15.83 4.77
C GLU A 529 -26.16 17.10 4.09
N ALA A 530 -24.83 17.29 4.05
CA ALA A 530 -24.22 18.44 3.39
C ALA A 530 -24.45 18.44 1.86
N LEU A 531 -24.48 17.28 1.21
CA LEU A 531 -24.79 17.15 -0.21
C LEU A 531 -26.26 17.44 -0.48
N VAL A 532 -27.17 16.87 0.32
CA VAL A 532 -28.62 17.14 0.22
C VAL A 532 -28.87 18.63 0.38
N ARG A 533 -28.31 19.29 1.40
CA ARG A 533 -28.44 20.73 1.60
C ARG A 533 -27.89 21.55 0.43
N ARG A 534 -26.73 21.15 -0.11
CA ARG A 534 -26.11 21.84 -1.25
C ARG A 534 -26.94 21.72 -2.53
N PHE A 535 -27.61 20.59 -2.73
CA PHE A 535 -28.37 20.31 -3.95
C PHE A 535 -29.84 20.69 -3.83
N SER A 536 -30.41 20.78 -2.62
CA SER A 536 -31.75 21.34 -2.40
C SER A 536 -31.84 22.83 -2.71
N GLU A 537 -30.73 23.54 -2.65
CA GLU A 537 -30.62 24.97 -3.02
C GLU A 537 -30.35 25.17 -4.54
N ALA A 538 -30.08 24.10 -5.30
CA ALA A 538 -29.78 24.16 -6.72
C ALA A 538 -31.01 23.84 -7.59
N ASN A 539 -31.17 24.52 -8.73
CA ASN A 539 -32.27 24.23 -9.68
C ASN A 539 -32.28 22.74 -10.08
N GLU A 540 -33.48 22.18 -10.28
CA GLU A 540 -33.73 20.74 -10.51
C GLU A 540 -32.98 20.15 -11.72
N LYS A 541 -32.71 20.96 -12.76
CA LYS A 541 -31.92 20.56 -13.94
C LYS A 541 -30.40 20.58 -13.72
N THR A 542 -29.93 20.94 -12.54
CA THR A 542 -28.50 21.20 -12.26
C THR A 542 -27.75 19.96 -11.79
N VAL A 543 -28.45 18.91 -11.36
CA VAL A 543 -27.87 17.71 -10.75
C VAL A 543 -28.37 16.44 -11.44
N ALA A 544 -27.48 15.49 -11.69
CA ALA A 544 -27.80 14.14 -12.14
C ALA A 544 -27.12 13.11 -11.23
N TYR A 545 -27.80 12.00 -10.98
CA TYR A 545 -27.28 10.88 -10.19
C TYR A 545 -27.06 9.66 -11.09
N THR A 546 -25.99 8.93 -10.84
CA THR A 546 -25.58 7.79 -11.66
C THR A 546 -25.24 6.61 -10.78
N ASP A 547 -25.66 5.43 -11.23
CA ASP A 547 -25.28 4.17 -10.60
C ASP A 547 -25.25 3.03 -11.62
N ALA A 548 -24.53 1.96 -11.31
CA ALA A 548 -24.48 0.77 -12.14
C ALA A 548 -24.70 -0.55 -11.37
N ALA A 549 -25.39 -1.47 -12.01
CA ALA A 549 -25.58 -2.83 -11.53
C ALA A 549 -24.83 -3.82 -12.44
N SER A 550 -24.10 -4.77 -11.86
CA SER A 550 -23.40 -5.80 -12.61
C SER A 550 -23.59 -7.18 -11.98
N GLY A 551 -23.46 -8.25 -12.78
CA GLY A 551 -23.54 -9.61 -12.28
C GLY A 551 -22.64 -10.61 -13.01
N LYS A 552 -22.64 -11.87 -12.54
CA LYS A 552 -21.63 -12.90 -12.88
C LYS A 552 -21.57 -13.33 -14.36
N LEU A 553 -22.59 -13.02 -15.16
CA LEU A 553 -22.69 -13.45 -16.57
C LEU A 553 -22.09 -12.46 -17.59
N GLY A 554 -21.43 -11.38 -17.13
CA GLY A 554 -20.69 -10.46 -18.00
C GLY A 554 -21.55 -9.44 -18.75
N ALA A 555 -22.71 -9.12 -18.19
CA ALA A 555 -23.51 -7.95 -18.56
C ALA A 555 -23.68 -7.04 -17.34
N ALA A 556 -23.62 -5.73 -17.57
CA ALA A 556 -23.85 -4.70 -16.57
C ALA A 556 -24.78 -3.62 -17.14
N VAL A 557 -25.56 -3.00 -16.27
CA VAL A 557 -26.50 -1.93 -16.61
C VAL A 557 -26.05 -0.66 -15.92
N ALA A 558 -25.86 0.40 -16.71
CA ALA A 558 -25.62 1.75 -16.25
C ALA A 558 -26.91 2.55 -16.28
N SER A 559 -27.16 3.36 -15.26
CA SER A 559 -28.39 4.15 -15.13
C SER A 559 -28.09 5.60 -14.73
N VAL A 560 -28.95 6.50 -15.19
CA VAL A 560 -28.88 7.94 -14.89
C VAL A 560 -30.27 8.43 -14.53
N VAL A 561 -30.38 9.10 -13.39
CA VAL A 561 -31.59 9.79 -12.94
C VAL A 561 -31.33 11.28 -12.74
N ASP A 562 -32.35 12.09 -12.92
CA ASP A 562 -32.28 13.54 -12.72
C ASP A 562 -32.46 13.95 -11.23
N GLY A 563 -32.52 15.25 -10.97
CA GLY A 563 -32.74 15.81 -9.63
C GLY A 563 -34.07 15.42 -8.98
N ARG A 564 -35.06 14.94 -9.74
CA ARG A 564 -36.38 14.48 -9.27
C ARG A 564 -36.41 12.97 -9.02
N GLY A 565 -35.35 12.25 -9.41
CA GLY A 565 -35.29 10.80 -9.36
C GLY A 565 -35.96 10.13 -10.56
N GLU A 566 -36.26 10.86 -11.63
CA GLU A 566 -36.82 10.30 -12.85
C GLU A 566 -35.70 9.74 -13.74
N ALA A 567 -35.97 8.61 -14.40
CA ALA A 567 -35.02 7.95 -15.29
C ALA A 567 -34.77 8.79 -16.55
N VAL A 568 -33.53 9.21 -16.76
CA VAL A 568 -33.14 9.99 -17.96
C VAL A 568 -32.58 9.09 -19.04
N SER A 569 -31.64 8.22 -18.67
CA SER A 569 -30.95 7.34 -19.62
C SER A 569 -30.47 6.07 -18.94
N SER A 570 -30.37 5.00 -19.72
CA SER A 570 -29.79 3.73 -19.27
C SER A 570 -29.11 3.04 -20.44
N ALA A 571 -28.08 2.23 -20.15
CA ALA A 571 -27.42 1.42 -21.16
C ALA A 571 -26.99 0.07 -20.59
N THR A 572 -27.09 -0.97 -21.42
CA THR A 572 -26.55 -2.30 -21.12
C THR A 572 -25.21 -2.45 -21.80
N ILE A 573 -24.18 -2.82 -21.04
CA ILE A 573 -22.84 -3.08 -21.54
C ILE A 573 -22.43 -4.53 -21.28
N ARG A 574 -21.63 -5.08 -22.19
CA ARG A 574 -21.02 -6.41 -22.02
C ARG A 574 -19.70 -6.28 -21.26
N SER A 575 -19.77 -6.20 -19.94
CA SER A 575 -18.61 -6.17 -19.06
C SER A 575 -18.83 -7.02 -17.81
N ARG A 576 -17.77 -7.66 -17.33
CA ARG A 576 -17.74 -8.39 -16.03
C ARG A 576 -17.30 -7.50 -14.86
N ASN A 577 -16.83 -6.28 -15.14
CA ASN A 577 -16.31 -5.39 -14.11
C ASN A 577 -17.33 -4.28 -13.81
N PRO A 578 -17.78 -4.16 -12.55
CA PRO A 578 -18.62 -3.04 -12.10
C PRO A 578 -18.02 -1.68 -12.46
N GLU A 579 -16.69 -1.51 -12.36
CA GLU A 579 -16.04 -0.21 -12.59
C GLU A 579 -16.27 0.37 -13.99
N SER A 580 -16.31 -0.48 -15.03
CA SER A 580 -16.63 -0.02 -16.39
C SER A 580 -18.07 0.46 -16.51
N ALA A 581 -18.98 -0.22 -15.82
CA ALA A 581 -20.40 0.13 -15.85
C ALA A 581 -20.63 1.48 -15.15
N GLU A 582 -19.96 1.69 -14.02
CA GLU A 582 -19.93 2.99 -13.32
C GLU A 582 -19.35 4.11 -14.19
N GLU A 583 -18.25 3.86 -14.88
CA GLU A 583 -17.67 4.84 -15.80
C GLU A 583 -18.62 5.17 -16.96
N VAL A 584 -19.31 4.17 -17.51
CA VAL A 584 -20.34 4.36 -18.54
C VAL A 584 -21.52 5.16 -18.01
N ALA A 585 -21.97 4.93 -16.77
CA ALA A 585 -23.05 5.69 -16.15
C ALA A 585 -22.71 7.18 -16.06
N ILE A 586 -21.48 7.52 -15.65
CA ILE A 586 -21.00 8.90 -15.63
C ILE A 586 -20.93 9.49 -17.06
N ALA A 587 -20.47 8.72 -18.06
CA ALA A 587 -20.43 9.18 -19.45
C ALA A 587 -21.82 9.50 -20.00
N LEU A 588 -22.80 8.64 -19.72
CA LEU A 588 -24.20 8.84 -20.10
C LEU A 588 -24.77 10.10 -19.45
N ALA A 589 -24.46 10.35 -18.18
CA ALA A 589 -24.92 11.57 -17.51
C ALA A 589 -24.27 12.84 -18.10
N CYS A 590 -23.00 12.77 -18.51
CA CYS A 590 -22.32 13.90 -19.15
C CYS A 590 -23.01 14.31 -20.45
N VAL A 591 -23.39 13.33 -21.27
CA VAL A 591 -23.96 13.55 -22.62
C VAL A 591 -25.48 13.73 -22.59
N GLY A 592 -26.19 12.92 -21.80
CA GLY A 592 -27.65 12.80 -21.82
C GLY A 592 -28.39 13.76 -20.88
N THR A 593 -27.69 14.59 -20.11
CA THR A 593 -28.30 15.58 -19.21
C THR A 593 -27.75 16.97 -19.47
N GLU A 594 -28.40 18.01 -18.92
CA GLU A 594 -27.85 19.38 -18.84
C GLU A 594 -27.23 19.69 -17.47
N ALA A 595 -27.04 18.66 -16.63
CA ALA A 595 -26.60 18.84 -15.25
C ALA A 595 -25.16 19.41 -15.18
N LYS A 596 -24.93 20.30 -14.21
CA LYS A 596 -23.60 20.82 -13.86
C LYS A 596 -22.90 19.95 -12.80
N PHE A 597 -23.67 19.23 -11.98
CA PHE A 597 -23.15 18.32 -10.96
C PHE A 597 -23.59 16.89 -11.28
N ILE A 598 -22.62 16.00 -11.45
CA ILE A 598 -22.89 14.56 -11.60
C ILE A 598 -22.45 13.88 -10.31
N VAL A 599 -23.39 13.18 -9.69
CA VAL A 599 -23.20 12.52 -8.41
C VAL A 599 -23.15 11.01 -8.64
N SER A 600 -22.05 10.39 -8.21
CA SER A 600 -21.86 8.94 -8.25
C SER A 600 -21.33 8.47 -6.91
N ASP A 601 -21.70 7.26 -6.49
CA ASP A 601 -21.12 6.61 -5.33
C ASP A 601 -19.89 5.75 -5.65
N SER A 602 -19.59 5.56 -6.93
CA SER A 602 -18.36 4.95 -7.41
C SER A 602 -17.18 5.90 -7.30
N LYS A 603 -16.48 5.78 -6.17
CA LYS A 603 -15.26 6.54 -5.89
C LYS A 603 -14.17 6.25 -6.92
N THR A 604 -14.07 5.01 -7.40
CA THR A 604 -13.09 4.55 -8.38
C THR A 604 -13.36 5.16 -9.75
N ALA A 605 -14.61 5.17 -10.21
CA ALA A 605 -14.97 5.79 -11.49
C ALA A 605 -14.67 7.30 -11.48
N ILE A 606 -15.10 8.04 -10.45
CA ILE A 606 -14.79 9.49 -10.34
C ILE A 606 -13.28 9.73 -10.31
N TYR A 607 -12.53 8.88 -9.62
CA TYR A 607 -11.07 8.97 -9.59
C TYR A 607 -10.44 8.75 -10.97
N ASN A 608 -10.93 7.78 -11.75
CA ASN A 608 -10.48 7.48 -13.10
C ASN A 608 -10.76 8.63 -14.08
N TYR A 609 -11.95 9.23 -13.99
CA TYR A 609 -12.27 10.49 -14.67
C TYR A 609 -11.32 11.63 -14.29
N GLY A 610 -10.97 11.78 -13.01
CA GLY A 610 -10.00 12.77 -12.54
C GLY A 610 -8.59 12.55 -13.08
N ARG A 611 -8.21 11.29 -13.35
CA ARG A 611 -6.97 10.94 -14.06
C ARG A 611 -7.05 11.15 -15.57
N GLY A 612 -8.25 11.38 -16.11
CA GLY A 612 -8.50 11.51 -17.54
C GLY A 612 -8.49 10.18 -18.30
N ARG A 613 -8.70 9.04 -17.62
CA ARG A 613 -8.67 7.72 -18.26
C ARG A 613 -9.81 6.83 -17.81
N ILE A 614 -10.59 6.34 -18.75
CA ILE A 614 -11.83 5.59 -18.51
C ILE A 614 -11.98 4.43 -19.51
N ALA A 615 -13.00 3.60 -19.32
CA ALA A 615 -13.30 2.47 -20.20
C ALA A 615 -13.54 2.92 -21.65
N PRO A 616 -13.15 2.14 -22.67
CA PRO A 616 -13.34 2.49 -24.08
C PRO A 616 -14.80 2.77 -24.43
N GLU A 617 -15.73 2.03 -23.82
CA GLU A 617 -17.16 2.22 -23.98
C GLU A 617 -17.60 3.60 -23.48
N ALA A 618 -17.06 4.04 -22.34
CA ALA A 618 -17.33 5.36 -21.78
C ALA A 618 -16.72 6.48 -22.64
N VAL A 619 -15.50 6.29 -23.17
CA VAL A 619 -14.90 7.26 -24.12
C VAL A 619 -15.74 7.42 -25.37
N ARG A 620 -16.22 6.31 -25.96
CA ARG A 620 -17.07 6.34 -27.16
C ARG A 620 -18.34 7.17 -26.94
N ILE A 621 -18.98 7.03 -25.78
CA ILE A 621 -20.17 7.81 -25.42
C ILE A 621 -19.80 9.30 -25.32
N LEU A 622 -18.73 9.64 -24.60
CA LEU A 622 -18.28 11.02 -24.47
C LEU A 622 -17.95 11.67 -25.82
N THR A 623 -17.30 10.93 -26.73
CA THR A 623 -16.95 11.43 -28.07
C THR A 623 -18.15 11.51 -29.02
N GLY A 624 -19.19 10.72 -28.79
CA GLY A 624 -20.41 10.73 -29.60
C GLY A 624 -21.35 11.89 -29.27
N GLY A 625 -21.16 12.55 -28.11
CA GLY A 625 -21.97 13.66 -27.65
C GLY A 625 -21.23 15.01 -27.67
N LYS A 626 -21.99 16.11 -27.67
CA LYS A 626 -21.43 17.46 -27.49
C LYS A 626 -21.51 17.86 -26.02
N ILE A 627 -20.36 18.19 -25.42
CA ILE A 627 -20.25 18.70 -24.05
C ILE A 627 -19.69 20.12 -24.12
N ASP A 628 -20.54 21.12 -23.91
CA ASP A 628 -20.21 22.55 -24.01
C ASP A 628 -20.31 23.29 -22.66
N ARG A 629 -20.39 22.54 -21.56
CA ARG A 629 -20.54 23.06 -20.20
C ARG A 629 -19.53 22.46 -19.24
N LYS A 630 -19.18 23.22 -18.20
CA LYS A 630 -18.35 22.71 -17.09
C LYS A 630 -19.15 21.78 -16.19
N ILE A 631 -18.69 20.55 -16.05
CA ILE A 631 -19.31 19.49 -15.25
C ILE A 631 -18.42 19.19 -14.04
N SER A 632 -19.02 19.17 -12.85
CA SER A 632 -18.35 18.79 -11.61
C SER A 632 -18.78 17.40 -11.17
N LEU A 633 -17.83 16.46 -11.11
CA LEU A 633 -18.05 15.13 -10.56
C LEU A 633 -17.94 15.16 -9.04
N VAL A 634 -18.98 14.67 -8.36
CA VAL A 634 -19.10 14.69 -6.90
C VAL A 634 -19.34 13.28 -6.39
N TRP A 635 -18.47 12.84 -5.48
CA TRP A 635 -18.66 11.56 -4.82
C TRP A 635 -19.66 11.66 -3.67
N ALA A 636 -20.68 10.80 -3.72
CA ALA A 636 -21.65 10.57 -2.64
C ALA A 636 -21.43 9.19 -1.99
N PRO A 637 -21.69 9.04 -0.69
CA PRO A 637 -21.64 7.72 -0.06
C PRO A 637 -22.85 6.85 -0.46
N ALA A 638 -22.60 5.63 -0.95
CA ALA A 638 -23.63 4.62 -1.21
C ALA A 638 -24.49 4.29 0.02
N HIS A 639 -25.76 3.92 -0.17
CA HIS A 639 -26.70 3.47 0.87
C HIS A 639 -26.79 4.40 2.10
N THR A 640 -26.65 5.70 1.86
CA THR A 640 -26.87 6.76 2.85
C THR A 640 -27.88 7.70 2.21
N SER A 641 -28.93 8.08 2.95
CA SER A 641 -30.20 8.72 2.55
C SER A 641 -30.08 9.94 1.60
N VAL A 642 -29.52 9.74 0.41
CA VAL A 642 -29.45 10.67 -0.71
C VAL A 642 -30.46 10.15 -1.73
N PRO A 643 -31.67 10.73 -1.80
CA PRO A 643 -32.80 10.16 -2.53
C PRO A 643 -32.48 9.85 -4.01
N GLY A 644 -31.74 10.73 -4.69
CA GLY A 644 -31.37 10.53 -6.09
C GLY A 644 -30.39 9.38 -6.33
N ASN A 645 -29.47 9.10 -5.40
CA ASN A 645 -28.54 7.96 -5.53
C ASN A 645 -29.27 6.64 -5.30
N GLU A 646 -30.22 6.60 -4.36
CA GLU A 646 -31.07 5.42 -4.13
C GLU A 646 -31.99 5.14 -5.33
N ALA A 647 -32.53 6.18 -5.97
CA ALA A 647 -33.34 6.06 -7.19
C ALA A 647 -32.52 5.50 -8.37
N ALA A 648 -31.30 5.99 -8.58
CA ALA A 648 -30.40 5.44 -9.60
C ALA A 648 -30.10 3.95 -9.33
N HIS A 649 -29.83 3.60 -8.07
CA HIS A 649 -29.55 2.23 -7.68
C HIS A 649 -30.73 1.28 -7.90
N ALA A 650 -31.92 1.70 -7.51
CA ALA A 650 -33.15 0.94 -7.76
C ALA A 650 -33.37 0.72 -9.26
N LEU A 651 -33.21 1.78 -10.07
CA LEU A 651 -33.38 1.72 -11.52
C LEU A 651 -32.37 0.77 -12.19
N ALA A 652 -31.09 0.84 -11.82
CA ALA A 652 -30.06 -0.05 -12.35
C ALA A 652 -30.37 -1.52 -12.06
N ARG A 653 -30.83 -1.81 -10.83
CA ARG A 653 -31.24 -3.16 -10.42
C ARG A 653 -32.46 -3.64 -11.18
N ASP A 654 -33.51 -2.84 -11.27
CA ASP A 654 -34.76 -3.21 -11.96
C ASP A 654 -34.51 -3.53 -13.43
N LEU A 655 -33.73 -2.70 -14.13
CA LEU A 655 -33.37 -2.92 -15.52
C LEU A 655 -32.47 -4.16 -15.71
N TYR A 656 -31.58 -4.43 -14.75
CA TYR A 656 -30.77 -5.66 -14.75
C TYR A 656 -31.65 -6.91 -14.62
N PHE A 657 -32.67 -6.89 -13.76
CA PHE A 657 -33.59 -8.02 -13.60
C PHE A 657 -34.55 -8.18 -14.79
N ARG A 658 -34.98 -7.08 -15.44
CA ARG A 658 -35.77 -7.13 -16.69
C ARG A 658 -35.02 -7.74 -17.87
N ALA A 659 -33.69 -7.66 -17.89
CA ALA A 659 -32.86 -8.31 -18.90
C ALA A 659 -32.72 -9.84 -18.71
N ARG A 660 -33.37 -10.44 -17.70
CA ARG A 660 -33.42 -11.90 -17.48
C ARG A 660 -34.79 -12.47 -17.84
N ALA A 661 -34.79 -13.67 -18.44
CA ALA A 661 -35.99 -14.51 -18.53
C ALA A 661 -36.28 -15.27 -17.21
N GLU A 662 -35.27 -15.46 -16.34
CA GLU A 662 -35.43 -16.07 -15.00
C GLU A 662 -34.49 -15.43 -13.95
N PRO A 663 -34.98 -15.12 -12.73
CA PRO A 663 -34.14 -14.65 -11.64
C PRO A 663 -33.26 -15.80 -11.12
N PRO A 664 -31.97 -15.57 -10.79
CA PRO A 664 -31.15 -16.60 -10.18
C PRO A 664 -31.56 -16.78 -8.73
N ASP A 665 -31.30 -17.98 -8.22
CA ASP A 665 -31.37 -18.29 -6.80
C ASP A 665 -30.44 -17.32 -6.02
N CYS A 666 -30.98 -16.63 -5.02
CA CYS A 666 -30.35 -15.48 -4.35
C CYS A 666 -29.09 -15.82 -3.53
N LYS A 667 -28.60 -17.07 -3.60
CA LYS A 667 -27.39 -17.54 -2.88
C LYS A 667 -26.12 -17.56 -3.74
N GLU A 668 -26.20 -17.40 -5.05
CA GLU A 668 -25.03 -17.49 -5.94
C GLU A 668 -24.43 -16.14 -6.35
N LEU A 669 -24.74 -15.04 -5.66
CA LEU A 669 -24.11 -13.73 -5.84
C LEU A 669 -23.00 -13.47 -4.80
N ASP A 670 -22.20 -14.48 -4.42
CA ASP A 670 -20.96 -14.23 -3.68
C ASP A 670 -20.06 -13.30 -4.49
N GLU A 671 -20.06 -12.02 -4.12
CA GLU A 671 -19.09 -11.02 -4.52
C GLU A 671 -17.72 -11.54 -4.06
N ARG A 672 -16.85 -11.86 -5.01
CA ARG A 672 -15.50 -12.33 -4.66
C ARG A 672 -14.78 -11.20 -3.95
N LEU A 673 -14.41 -11.43 -2.69
CA LEU A 673 -13.59 -10.51 -1.92
C LEU A 673 -12.20 -10.43 -2.56
N GLN A 674 -11.85 -9.26 -3.08
CA GLN A 674 -10.61 -9.06 -3.85
C GLN A 674 -9.56 -8.30 -3.06
N ASN A 675 -9.99 -7.46 -2.12
CA ASN A 675 -9.10 -6.60 -1.36
C ASN A 675 -8.64 -7.25 -0.05
N TYR A 676 -7.38 -7.05 0.33
CA TYR A 676 -6.82 -7.55 1.60
C TYR A 676 -7.69 -7.21 2.81
N THR A 677 -8.19 -5.97 2.88
CA THR A 677 -9.04 -5.50 3.98
C THR A 677 -10.37 -6.24 4.02
N GLU A 678 -11.04 -6.40 2.88
CA GLU A 678 -12.32 -7.11 2.76
C GLU A 678 -12.18 -8.57 3.18
N ILE A 679 -11.16 -9.26 2.67
CA ILE A 679 -10.90 -10.67 2.99
C ILE A 679 -10.63 -10.85 4.50
N THR A 680 -9.73 -10.03 5.07
CA THR A 680 -9.40 -10.14 6.50
C THR A 680 -10.57 -9.73 7.41
N GLU A 681 -11.39 -8.78 6.96
CA GLU A 681 -12.62 -8.39 7.65
C GLU A 681 -13.65 -9.50 7.64
N ASN A 682 -13.85 -10.15 6.50
CA ASN A 682 -14.79 -11.26 6.39
C ASN A 682 -14.45 -12.37 7.41
N TYR A 683 -13.22 -12.88 7.38
CA TYR A 683 -12.79 -13.94 8.31
C TYR A 683 -12.98 -13.59 9.78
N ARG A 684 -12.64 -12.35 10.19
CA ARG A 684 -12.69 -11.95 11.61
C ARG A 684 -14.10 -11.60 12.07
N LEU A 685 -14.94 -11.08 11.18
CA LEU A 685 -16.30 -10.67 11.51
C LEU A 685 -17.26 -11.87 11.51
N GLU A 686 -17.10 -12.81 10.58
CA GLU A 686 -17.88 -14.06 10.54
C GLU A 686 -17.79 -14.85 11.85
N ARG A 687 -16.59 -14.92 12.45
CA ARG A 687 -16.38 -15.62 13.73
C ARG A 687 -16.68 -14.80 14.98
N ARG A 688 -17.14 -13.54 14.84
CA ARG A 688 -17.33 -12.66 15.99
C ARG A 688 -18.59 -13.09 16.76
N LEU A 689 -18.38 -13.57 17.97
CA LEU A 689 -19.43 -13.96 18.91
C LEU A 689 -19.85 -12.83 19.85
N VAL A 690 -18.92 -11.92 20.15
CA VAL A 690 -19.13 -10.84 21.14
C VAL A 690 -18.83 -9.44 20.56
N PRO A 691 -19.60 -8.41 20.92
CA PRO A 691 -19.43 -7.07 20.38
C PRO A 691 -18.21 -6.35 21.00
N PRO A 692 -17.65 -5.35 20.30
CA PRO A 692 -16.64 -4.47 20.89
C PRO A 692 -17.22 -3.59 22.00
N PRO A 693 -16.38 -3.03 22.89
CA PRO A 693 -16.83 -2.03 23.86
C PRO A 693 -17.41 -0.81 23.13
N ASP A 694 -18.49 -0.26 23.67
CA ASP A 694 -19.08 0.96 23.14
C ASP A 694 -18.12 2.16 23.25
N ARG A 695 -18.32 3.18 22.40
CA ARG A 695 -17.49 4.38 22.37
C ARG A 695 -17.60 5.23 23.63
N GLU A 696 -18.74 5.17 24.31
CA GLU A 696 -19.00 5.89 25.56
C GLU A 696 -18.20 5.33 26.73
N LEU A 697 -17.81 4.06 26.68
CA LEU A 697 -17.04 3.43 27.76
C LEU A 697 -15.65 4.07 27.88
N GLY A 698 -15.26 4.35 29.12
CA GLY A 698 -13.90 4.74 29.48
C GLY A 698 -12.92 3.58 29.28
N ASN A 699 -11.61 3.87 29.27
CA ASN A 699 -10.58 2.84 29.05
C ASN A 699 -10.62 1.70 30.10
N LYS A 700 -10.91 2.04 31.36
CA LYS A 700 -11.01 1.06 32.44
C LYS A 700 -12.22 0.14 32.22
N GLU A 701 -13.38 0.72 31.96
CA GLU A 701 -14.64 0.02 31.68
C GLU A 701 -14.51 -0.89 30.46
N ALA A 702 -13.93 -0.40 29.36
CA ALA A 702 -13.68 -1.21 28.16
C ALA A 702 -12.76 -2.42 28.44
N THR A 703 -11.77 -2.25 29.32
CA THR A 703 -10.90 -3.38 29.74
C THR A 703 -11.66 -4.39 30.60
N ILE A 704 -12.52 -3.91 31.51
CA ILE A 704 -13.37 -4.78 32.33
C ILE A 704 -14.32 -5.56 31.44
N TRP A 705 -14.99 -4.89 30.49
CA TRP A 705 -15.84 -5.51 29.50
C TRP A 705 -15.15 -6.65 28.75
N ARG A 706 -13.93 -6.42 28.24
CA ARG A 706 -13.14 -7.47 27.58
C ARG A 706 -12.75 -8.62 28.51
N ARG A 707 -12.49 -8.35 29.79
CA ARG A 707 -12.19 -9.39 30.79
C ARG A 707 -13.43 -10.23 31.13
N LEU A 708 -14.61 -9.62 31.19
CA LEU A 708 -15.88 -10.32 31.39
C LEU A 708 -16.19 -11.23 30.19
N GLN A 709 -16.09 -10.70 28.97
CA GLN A 709 -16.23 -11.50 27.75
C GLN A 709 -15.19 -12.63 27.66
N ALA A 710 -14.01 -12.43 28.24
CA ALA A 710 -12.98 -13.46 28.29
C ALA A 710 -13.18 -14.49 29.42
N GLY A 711 -14.14 -14.31 30.33
CA GLY A 711 -14.30 -15.14 31.53
C GLY A 711 -13.13 -15.03 32.52
N ASN A 712 -12.35 -13.95 32.46
CA ASN A 712 -11.12 -13.77 33.23
C ASN A 712 -11.16 -12.51 34.12
N TYR A 713 -12.35 -12.05 34.46
CA TYR A 713 -12.49 -10.97 35.43
C TYR A 713 -12.20 -11.50 36.84
N ILE A 714 -11.72 -10.64 37.73
CA ILE A 714 -11.23 -11.03 39.06
C ILE A 714 -12.37 -11.67 39.87
N ASN A 715 -12.08 -12.82 40.49
CA ASN A 715 -12.97 -13.58 41.37
C ASN A 715 -12.08 -14.39 42.34
N PRO A 716 -12.62 -14.89 43.48
CA PRO A 716 -11.85 -15.63 44.48
C PRO A 716 -10.98 -16.76 43.92
N VAL A 717 -11.54 -17.62 43.05
CA VAL A 717 -10.80 -18.72 42.40
C VAL A 717 -9.67 -18.21 41.51
N TRP A 718 -9.91 -17.15 40.74
CA TRP A 718 -8.88 -16.56 39.90
C TRP A 718 -7.78 -15.91 40.75
N ALA A 719 -8.16 -15.22 41.83
CA ALA A 719 -7.24 -14.51 42.71
C ALA A 719 -6.31 -15.48 43.46
N SER A 720 -6.84 -16.57 44.02
CA SER A 720 -6.03 -17.58 44.71
C SER A 720 -5.00 -18.25 43.79
N HIS A 721 -5.37 -18.53 42.54
CA HIS A 721 -4.46 -19.15 41.57
C HIS A 721 -3.40 -18.19 40.99
N VAL A 722 -3.75 -16.92 40.77
CA VAL A 722 -2.89 -15.98 40.03
C VAL A 722 -2.05 -15.11 40.95
N LEU A 723 -2.58 -14.66 42.09
CA LEU A 723 -1.86 -13.79 43.02
C LEU A 723 -0.94 -14.59 43.96
N LYS A 724 -1.24 -15.87 44.19
CA LYS A 724 -0.45 -16.79 45.06
C LYS A 724 -0.15 -16.19 46.44
N ASP A 725 -1.11 -15.47 46.99
CA ASP A 725 -1.07 -14.90 48.32
C ASP A 725 -1.72 -15.91 49.29
N GLU A 726 -1.08 -16.20 50.42
CA GLU A 726 -1.55 -17.21 51.39
C GLU A 726 -2.88 -16.81 52.06
N ASP A 727 -3.21 -15.51 52.03
CA ASP A 727 -4.41 -14.95 52.65
C ASP A 727 -5.66 -14.94 51.74
N ILE A 728 -5.55 -15.44 50.49
CA ILE A 728 -6.65 -15.43 49.51
C ILE A 728 -7.23 -16.83 49.31
N ASP A 729 -8.39 -17.09 49.94
CA ASP A 729 -9.19 -18.32 49.76
C ASP A 729 -9.95 -18.33 48.41
N ASP A 730 -10.16 -19.52 47.85
CA ASP A 730 -10.93 -19.72 46.61
C ASP A 730 -12.45 -19.72 46.82
N LYS A 731 -12.88 -19.60 48.08
CA LYS A 731 -14.28 -19.56 48.50
C LYS A 731 -14.92 -18.17 48.42
N CYS A 732 -16.21 -18.17 48.15
CA CYS A 732 -17.07 -17.01 48.21
C CYS A 732 -17.25 -16.56 49.67
N LYS A 733 -16.94 -15.30 49.97
CA LYS A 733 -17.05 -14.74 51.33
C LYS A 733 -18.48 -14.65 51.86
N LYS A 734 -19.50 -14.84 51.01
CA LYS A 734 -20.91 -14.74 51.40
C LYS A 734 -21.54 -16.08 51.78
N CYS A 735 -21.23 -17.14 51.05
CA CYS A 735 -21.84 -18.47 51.26
C CYS A 735 -20.84 -19.60 51.54
N GLY A 736 -19.52 -19.36 51.39
CA GLY A 736 -18.47 -20.35 51.63
C GLY A 736 -18.28 -21.39 50.51
N GLU A 737 -19.08 -21.36 49.44
CA GLU A 737 -18.89 -22.21 48.26
C GLU A 737 -17.76 -21.71 47.36
N ARG A 738 -17.40 -22.48 46.33
CA ARG A 738 -16.32 -22.12 45.40
C ARG A 738 -16.66 -20.83 44.62
N GLY A 739 -15.88 -19.77 44.82
CA GLY A 739 -16.15 -18.43 44.28
C GLY A 739 -15.70 -18.25 42.82
N THR A 740 -16.31 -18.99 41.90
CA THR A 740 -16.11 -18.76 40.44
C THR A 740 -16.72 -17.41 40.01
N LEU A 741 -16.39 -16.94 38.81
CA LEU A 741 -16.99 -15.71 38.27
C LEU A 741 -18.53 -15.83 38.20
N ASP A 742 -19.01 -16.95 37.66
CA ASP A 742 -20.43 -17.27 37.51
C ASP A 742 -21.14 -17.27 38.87
N HIS A 743 -20.51 -17.90 39.87
CA HIS A 743 -21.04 -17.98 41.22
C HIS A 743 -21.20 -16.60 41.88
N VAL A 744 -20.18 -15.76 41.78
CA VAL A 744 -20.19 -14.44 42.41
C VAL A 744 -21.15 -13.47 41.68
N ILE A 745 -21.44 -13.69 40.40
CA ILE A 745 -22.34 -12.81 39.63
C ILE A 745 -23.80 -13.21 39.77
N TRP A 746 -24.18 -14.50 39.67
CA TRP A 746 -25.60 -14.91 39.73
C TRP A 746 -25.92 -16.18 40.55
N GLU A 747 -25.02 -17.16 40.69
CA GLU A 747 -25.41 -18.42 41.37
C GLU A 747 -25.52 -18.26 42.90
N CYS A 748 -24.77 -17.33 43.49
CA CYS A 748 -24.87 -17.04 44.92
C CYS A 748 -26.18 -16.30 45.24
N VAL A 749 -26.90 -16.74 46.28
CA VAL A 749 -28.14 -16.10 46.77
C VAL A 749 -27.94 -14.62 47.13
N ALA A 750 -26.73 -14.24 47.52
CA ALA A 750 -26.36 -12.87 47.85
C ALA A 750 -25.56 -12.17 46.73
N SER A 751 -25.61 -12.69 45.50
CA SER A 751 -24.97 -12.06 44.34
C SER A 751 -25.71 -10.80 43.89
N PRO A 752 -25.01 -9.80 43.35
CA PRO A 752 -25.65 -8.59 42.82
C PRO A 752 -26.50 -8.87 41.57
N GLY A 753 -26.16 -9.89 40.75
CA GLY A 753 -26.89 -10.23 39.54
C GLY A 753 -28.25 -10.91 39.80
N ALA A 754 -28.38 -11.69 40.88
CA ALA A 754 -29.66 -12.26 41.29
C ALA A 754 -30.72 -11.19 41.58
N ASN A 755 -30.31 -10.02 42.09
CA ASN A 755 -31.20 -8.88 42.37
C ASN A 755 -31.60 -8.10 41.10
N GLU A 756 -30.87 -8.27 40.00
CA GLU A 756 -31.13 -7.58 38.71
C GLU A 756 -31.70 -8.53 37.62
N GLY A 757 -32.17 -9.72 38.00
CA GLY A 757 -32.82 -10.66 37.09
C GLY A 757 -31.86 -11.43 36.17
N ILE A 758 -30.59 -11.55 36.55
CA ILE A 758 -29.64 -12.48 35.94
C ILE A 758 -29.63 -13.74 36.80
N ASP A 759 -30.37 -14.76 36.39
CA ASP A 759 -30.58 -16.01 37.13
C ASP A 759 -29.92 -17.23 36.48
N SER A 760 -29.38 -17.05 35.27
CA SER A 760 -28.88 -18.12 34.43
C SER A 760 -27.65 -17.69 33.62
N ARG A 761 -26.84 -18.68 33.26
CA ARG A 761 -25.69 -18.48 32.36
C ARG A 761 -26.11 -17.91 31.00
N GLU A 762 -27.26 -18.33 30.48
CA GLU A 762 -27.79 -17.84 29.22
C GLU A 762 -28.14 -16.35 29.29
N ALA A 763 -28.75 -15.90 30.38
CA ALA A 763 -29.03 -14.48 30.61
C ALA A 763 -27.74 -13.65 30.68
N TRP A 764 -26.71 -14.15 31.37
CA TRP A 764 -25.41 -13.49 31.45
C TRP A 764 -24.68 -13.44 30.10
N GLU A 765 -24.64 -14.54 29.36
CA GLU A 765 -24.04 -14.58 28.02
C GLU A 765 -24.79 -13.66 27.04
N THR A 766 -26.12 -13.59 27.14
CA THR A 766 -26.93 -12.65 26.35
C THR A 766 -26.58 -11.20 26.67
N LEU A 767 -26.37 -10.86 27.94
CA LEU A 767 -25.94 -9.52 28.36
C LEU A 767 -24.55 -9.18 27.78
N LEU A 768 -23.59 -10.11 27.85
CA LEU A 768 -22.24 -9.92 27.31
C LEU A 768 -22.17 -9.82 25.77
N ARG A 769 -23.22 -10.27 25.08
CA ARG A 769 -23.39 -10.14 23.63
C ARG A 769 -24.12 -8.86 23.22
N SER A 770 -24.56 -8.04 24.17
CA SER A 770 -25.29 -6.80 23.88
C SER A 770 -24.39 -5.68 23.35
N THR A 771 -24.87 -4.99 22.31
CA THR A 771 -24.25 -3.79 21.75
C THR A 771 -24.71 -2.50 22.43
N ASP A 772 -25.71 -2.57 23.32
CA ASP A 772 -26.30 -1.41 23.99
C ASP A 772 -25.38 -0.87 25.09
N PRO A 773 -24.95 0.41 25.06
CA PRO A 773 -24.07 0.99 26.07
C PRO A 773 -24.61 0.90 27.49
N VAL A 774 -25.93 0.96 27.69
CA VAL A 774 -26.55 0.87 29.01
C VAL A 774 -26.36 -0.53 29.59
N LYS A 775 -26.64 -1.56 28.79
CA LYS A 775 -26.46 -2.97 29.16
C LYS A 775 -24.99 -3.31 29.40
N GLN A 776 -24.06 -2.76 28.60
CA GLN A 776 -22.63 -2.93 28.86
C GLN A 776 -22.21 -2.31 30.20
N LYS A 777 -22.68 -1.09 30.51
CA LYS A 777 -22.42 -0.45 31.81
C LYS A 777 -23.02 -1.24 32.97
N GLN A 778 -24.23 -1.78 32.82
CA GLN A 778 -24.87 -2.64 33.81
C GLN A 778 -24.02 -3.88 34.14
N ALA A 779 -23.59 -4.63 33.12
CA ALA A 779 -22.73 -5.81 33.31
C ALA A 779 -21.41 -5.48 34.02
N ILE A 780 -20.80 -4.34 33.67
CA ILE A 780 -19.56 -3.86 34.31
C ILE A 780 -19.82 -3.49 35.76
N HIS A 781 -20.94 -2.81 36.04
CA HIS A 781 -21.34 -2.43 37.39
C HIS A 781 -21.52 -3.67 38.27
N LEU A 782 -22.32 -4.64 37.83
CA LEU A 782 -22.54 -5.91 38.51
C LEU A 782 -21.23 -6.63 38.83
N ALA A 783 -20.32 -6.71 37.86
CA ALA A 783 -19.01 -7.34 38.07
C ALA A 783 -18.15 -6.59 39.10
N VAL A 784 -18.16 -5.26 39.07
CA VAL A 784 -17.41 -4.44 40.04
C VAL A 784 -17.98 -4.59 41.45
N GLU A 785 -19.30 -4.60 41.59
CA GLU A 785 -19.95 -4.84 42.89
C GLU A 785 -19.69 -6.24 43.42
N ALA A 786 -19.77 -7.26 42.55
CA ALA A 786 -19.38 -8.63 42.84
C ALA A 786 -17.95 -8.68 43.40
N ALA A 787 -16.97 -8.09 42.72
CA ALA A 787 -15.58 -8.05 43.19
C ALA A 787 -15.40 -7.27 44.51
N LYS A 788 -16.11 -6.15 44.70
CA LYS A 788 -16.11 -5.40 45.98
C LYS A 788 -16.65 -6.24 47.12
N SER A 789 -17.73 -6.98 46.89
CA SER A 789 -18.36 -7.84 47.90
C SER A 789 -17.45 -8.98 48.36
N GLN A 790 -16.52 -9.40 47.51
CA GLN A 790 -15.47 -10.37 47.83
C GLN A 790 -14.19 -9.73 48.40
N GLN A 791 -14.17 -8.41 48.58
CA GLN A 791 -13.00 -7.61 48.99
C GLN A 791 -11.81 -7.71 48.03
N LEU A 792 -12.06 -8.00 46.74
CA LEU A 792 -11.02 -8.12 45.71
C LEU A 792 -10.78 -6.80 44.94
N PHE A 793 -11.48 -5.73 45.32
CA PHE A 793 -11.40 -4.45 44.61
C PHE A 793 -10.03 -3.78 44.69
N ALA A 794 -9.27 -3.99 45.78
CA ALA A 794 -7.91 -3.47 45.94
C ALA A 794 -6.90 -4.08 44.93
N CYS A 795 -7.25 -5.21 44.30
CA CYS A 795 -6.42 -5.91 43.33
C CYS A 795 -6.67 -5.46 41.86
N LEU A 796 -7.64 -4.57 41.62
CA LEU A 796 -8.06 -4.08 40.28
C LEU A 796 -7.33 -2.81 39.85
#